data_AF-A0A9W9SGY2-F1
#
_entry.id   AF-A0A9W9SGY2-F1
#
_cell.length_a   1.000
_cell.length_b   1.000
_cell.length_c   1.000
_cell.angle_alpha   90.00
_cell.angle_beta   90.00
_cell.angle_gamma   90.00
#
_symmetry.space_group_name_H-M   'P 1'
#
loop_
_entity.id
_entity.type
_entity.pdbx_description
1 polymer ?
#
loop_
_entity_poly.entity_id
_entity_poly.type
_entity_poly.pdbx_seq_one_letter_code
_entity_poly.pdbx_strand_id
1 'polypeptide(L)'
;MSPSSDPISSLPRSVPPLPLTEAHLALIPLEHQQNIKNKANRRESLETDISAVSVRSTLSEFISKKTDTLIARIEELEAQLDGVGSAPEALGEGIFIEAFGQIVNELAEKSKELMLLKGSERWVEQRLEEQIETQLSTRQLETPQPDDPFHFNQLDLGDHSGLHEEAADKLCERANPHPGKRPRLEGWNDLTPPHDGLRPLDHLRDNRHYPEDSPTERSGQGDLPIDGSQAKGQETPAPWYDDEVISRMYAEMIPQRVVGGYGKERGFKSHDQYKFSKAVLERYDALKEGDGVQKKWCHATGLMWLAKEIKCAHLVPSCMTSDEIAMLFGDKGLKSVLLDPLNGLTLHRNVEVAYDCARIAIVPNRIPIIEGVATEWKCLLVDTSYANKIACSFGDRDIYWRDLNGKKLEFLTPNRPARRYLYFRFLTTYIHTKRKGFTAFTTQFENSSDFWGTPGEYVEKSSLNLLAKNVGIKLPRAVMQNAFDGGGSNHPVEEPRLLAPVAKVISAGKPMSGACNTVKTTVIRKGKDVGIATIWTVSDLGNFMTSTFPSELVSCIAEAAPILHRCLLRLGSFPYHNDPHPALSLDVLRTGMIILLRLDRGKLLDHDNDDASLVYPDRFSAKQRVLLYQSMTEPLGTFAQESRNPEDDYHLAKAIEIITYGNFKRNSRFPTAVSKGPEYSPVEHFPSSNSTFTSGKIPVEDFRLLLRLMLLTQLYVAGIGPENFTSFLSEIEGKTDCLLATFLTGDGLSNAVSFTAFDSALANSMQNLFLGLPRILGPLHSVKPFPPATPPSSVPEAQKVLKELFTPSVTTEPPPKAIIMSLPLLSQLSVSLPQDFPIERPEILLSSQEVDLKCLKGSLSAITKARILLVSGKAGQKAAIFGAYFPKGSSPDTWNKSCVVVQLAPVHRTFHHSGDVVPNKEPDFGDSSRLALAFADVTLVLSEGFAKGSLIAQFGDSTGQELVVDGVEVLSFEGSFVRVNTFE
;
A
#
# COMPACT_ATOMS: atom_id res chain seq x y z
N MET A 1 32.98 77.10 13.20
CA MET A 1 32.66 76.62 11.83
C MET A 1 33.43 75.34 11.60
N SER A 2 32.78 74.37 10.93
CA SER A 2 33.17 72.96 10.66
C SER A 2 32.75 71.95 11.73
N PRO A 3 31.76 71.08 11.45
CA PRO A 3 31.41 69.94 12.29
C PRO A 3 32.13 68.65 11.86
N SER A 4 32.28 67.76 12.84
CA SER A 4 32.94 66.45 12.82
C SER A 4 32.27 65.44 11.89
N SER A 5 33.08 64.69 11.14
CA SER A 5 32.67 63.50 10.38
C SER A 5 33.10 62.23 11.12
N ASP A 6 32.14 61.42 11.54
CA ASP A 6 32.34 60.06 12.04
C ASP A 6 32.80 59.11 10.91
N PRO A 7 33.68 58.13 11.19
CA PRO A 7 34.05 57.12 10.21
C PRO A 7 33.02 55.98 10.20
N ILE A 8 32.37 55.79 9.05
CA ILE A 8 31.57 54.60 8.75
C ILE A 8 32.50 53.39 8.66
N SER A 9 32.29 52.41 9.53
CA SER A 9 32.92 51.09 9.47
C SER A 9 32.45 50.33 8.23
N SER A 10 33.34 50.14 7.26
CA SER A 10 33.13 49.21 6.15
C SER A 10 33.19 47.76 6.67
N LEU A 11 32.06 47.06 6.62
CA LEU A 11 32.01 45.60 6.75
C LEU A 11 32.83 44.93 5.62
N PRO A 12 33.50 43.78 5.87
CA PRO A 12 34.27 43.12 4.84
C PRO A 12 33.32 42.54 3.78
N ARG A 13 33.57 42.86 2.50
CA ARG A 13 32.98 42.09 1.39
C ARG A 13 33.43 40.64 1.53
N SER A 14 32.49 39.71 1.57
CA SER A 14 32.78 38.27 1.52
C SER A 14 33.59 37.97 0.28
N VAL A 15 34.82 37.47 0.46
CA VAL A 15 35.67 36.99 -0.62
C VAL A 15 34.95 35.81 -1.29
N PRO A 16 34.75 35.80 -2.62
CA PRO A 16 34.17 34.65 -3.31
C PRO A 16 35.05 33.41 -3.10
N PRO A 17 34.48 32.19 -3.05
CA PRO A 17 35.27 30.96 -2.93
C PRO A 17 36.27 30.89 -4.09
N LEU A 18 37.54 30.64 -3.75
CA LEU A 18 38.63 30.58 -4.72
C LEU A 18 38.41 29.38 -5.66
N PRO A 19 38.47 29.56 -7.00
CA PRO A 19 38.48 28.44 -7.93
C PRO A 19 39.68 27.53 -7.67
N LEU A 20 39.64 26.28 -8.16
CA LEU A 20 40.84 25.45 -8.31
C LEU A 20 41.97 26.33 -8.85
N THR A 21 43.04 26.50 -8.07
CA THR A 21 44.16 27.32 -8.49
C THR A 21 44.78 26.71 -9.75
N GLU A 22 45.43 27.51 -10.60
CA GLU A 22 46.15 26.95 -11.76
C GLU A 22 47.18 25.88 -11.33
N ALA A 23 47.72 25.99 -10.11
CA ALA A 23 48.59 24.98 -9.51
C ALA A 23 47.85 23.64 -9.24
N HIS A 24 46.59 23.67 -8.81
CA HIS A 24 45.78 22.45 -8.65
C HIS A 24 45.39 21.86 -10.00
N LEU A 25 45.05 22.70 -10.99
CA LEU A 25 44.73 22.24 -12.34
C LEU A 25 45.92 21.56 -13.02
N ALA A 26 47.14 22.06 -12.81
CA ALA A 26 48.36 21.45 -13.36
C ALA A 26 48.64 20.02 -12.86
N LEU A 27 48.05 19.62 -11.73
CA LEU A 27 48.19 18.28 -11.13
C LEU A 27 47.13 17.28 -11.63
N ILE A 28 46.09 17.76 -12.30
CA ILE A 28 45.03 16.95 -12.90
C ILE A 28 45.49 16.43 -14.28
N PRO A 29 45.10 15.23 -14.76
CA PRO A 29 45.45 14.77 -16.10
C PRO A 29 45.02 15.74 -17.20
N LEU A 30 45.85 15.86 -18.25
CA LEU A 30 45.67 16.84 -19.33
C LEU A 30 44.29 16.76 -20.01
N GLU A 31 43.75 15.54 -20.16
CA GLU A 31 42.41 15.31 -20.70
C GLU A 31 41.32 16.00 -19.86
N HIS A 32 41.36 15.84 -18.54
CA HIS A 32 40.42 16.48 -17.62
C HIS A 32 40.63 17.99 -17.57
N GLN A 33 41.88 18.47 -17.61
CA GLN A 33 42.16 19.91 -17.71
C GLN A 33 41.49 20.53 -18.96
N GLN A 34 41.58 19.85 -20.10
CA GLN A 34 41.01 20.32 -21.35
C GLN A 34 39.48 20.27 -21.34
N ASN A 35 38.88 19.24 -20.73
CA ASN A 35 37.43 19.18 -20.51
C ASN A 35 36.93 20.31 -19.61
N ILE A 36 37.59 20.55 -18.47
CA ILE A 36 37.26 21.67 -17.56
C ILE A 36 37.34 23.01 -18.30
N LYS A 37 38.40 23.23 -19.09
CA LYS A 37 38.57 24.45 -19.88
C LYS A 37 37.48 24.63 -20.93
N ASN A 38 37.09 23.56 -21.62
CA ASN A 38 36.01 23.62 -22.62
C ASN A 38 34.66 23.97 -21.97
N LYS A 39 34.36 23.40 -20.79
CA LYS A 39 33.13 23.71 -20.04
C LYS A 39 33.13 25.14 -19.49
N ALA A 40 34.27 25.61 -18.99
CA ALA A 40 34.43 26.99 -18.54
C ALA A 40 34.19 28.00 -19.69
N ASN A 41 34.78 27.75 -20.87
CA ASN A 41 34.56 28.59 -22.05
C ASN A 41 33.08 28.63 -22.48
N ARG A 42 32.38 27.48 -22.41
CA ARG A 42 30.93 27.42 -22.68
C ARG A 42 30.13 28.26 -21.69
N ARG A 43 30.46 28.19 -20.39
CA ARG A 43 29.82 29.02 -19.36
C ARG A 43 30.04 30.52 -19.63
N GLU A 44 31.27 30.93 -19.92
CA GLU A 44 31.60 32.34 -20.20
C GLU A 44 30.88 32.88 -21.45
N SER A 45 30.73 32.06 -22.48
CA SER A 45 29.92 32.41 -23.66
C SER A 45 28.46 32.68 -23.26
N LEU A 46 27.85 31.81 -22.46
CA LEU A 46 26.46 31.96 -22.03
C LEU A 46 26.26 33.14 -21.05
N GLU A 47 27.24 33.42 -20.18
CA GLU A 47 27.22 34.62 -19.31
C GLU A 47 27.29 35.92 -20.12
N THR A 48 28.05 35.91 -21.21
CA THR A 48 28.09 37.03 -22.17
C THR A 48 26.74 37.20 -22.85
N ASP A 49 26.10 36.09 -23.26
CA ASP A 49 24.78 36.11 -23.87
C ASP A 49 23.70 36.63 -22.92
N ILE A 50 23.72 36.25 -21.64
CA ILE A 50 22.84 36.82 -20.60
C ILE A 50 23.08 38.31 -20.42
N SER A 51 24.34 38.75 -20.42
CA SER A 51 24.66 40.17 -20.26
C SER A 51 24.20 41.01 -21.46
N ALA A 52 24.08 40.39 -22.63
CA ALA A 52 23.53 41.00 -23.84
C ALA A 52 21.99 41.00 -23.89
N VAL A 53 21.32 40.30 -22.97
CA VAL A 53 19.86 40.33 -22.82
C VAL A 53 19.44 41.74 -22.40
N SER A 54 18.96 42.52 -23.37
CA SER A 54 18.48 43.88 -23.16
C SER A 54 17.30 43.92 -22.17
N VAL A 55 17.08 45.08 -21.54
CA VAL A 55 15.90 45.40 -20.72
C VAL A 55 14.57 45.15 -21.45
N ARG A 56 14.60 44.97 -22.78
CA ARG A 56 13.43 44.66 -23.64
C ARG A 56 13.16 43.16 -23.87
N SER A 57 13.98 42.25 -23.34
CA SER A 57 13.72 40.80 -23.46
C SER A 57 12.52 40.37 -22.62
N THR A 58 11.89 39.26 -23.01
CA THR A 58 10.80 38.69 -22.21
C THR A 58 11.36 38.04 -20.94
N LEU A 59 10.58 38.03 -19.86
CA LEU A 59 10.96 37.34 -18.61
C LEU A 59 11.26 35.85 -18.86
N SER A 60 10.54 35.21 -19.78
CA SER A 60 10.78 33.83 -20.21
C SER A 60 12.17 33.66 -20.86
N GLU A 61 12.54 34.55 -21.79
CA GLU A 61 13.86 34.52 -22.43
C GLU A 61 15.01 34.71 -21.41
N PHE A 62 14.82 35.61 -20.45
CA PHE A 62 15.80 35.82 -19.36
C PHE A 62 15.93 34.59 -18.45
N ILE A 63 14.80 33.97 -18.06
CA ILE A 63 14.79 32.76 -17.22
C ILE A 63 15.46 31.60 -17.97
N SER A 64 15.13 31.40 -19.24
CA SER A 64 15.71 30.36 -20.08
C SER A 64 17.23 30.51 -20.20
N LYS A 65 17.73 31.70 -20.56
CA LYS A 65 19.18 31.94 -20.65
C LYS A 65 19.89 31.75 -19.30
N LYS A 66 19.27 32.19 -18.20
CA LYS A 66 19.81 31.97 -16.84
C LYS A 66 19.81 30.48 -16.45
N THR A 67 18.84 29.70 -16.90
CA THR A 67 18.81 28.24 -16.76
C THR A 67 19.98 27.60 -17.50
N ASP A 68 20.26 28.02 -18.74
CA ASP A 68 21.38 27.51 -19.54
C ASP A 68 22.74 27.82 -18.91
N THR A 69 22.94 29.02 -18.39
CA THR A 69 24.18 29.38 -17.67
C THR A 69 24.37 28.57 -16.40
N LEU A 70 23.30 28.29 -15.64
CA LEU A 70 23.39 27.43 -14.45
C LEU A 70 23.71 25.98 -14.80
N ILE A 71 23.12 25.45 -15.88
CA ILE A 71 23.46 24.12 -16.40
C ILE A 71 24.93 24.06 -16.80
N ALA A 72 25.43 25.05 -17.53
CA ALA A 72 26.84 25.10 -17.92
C ALA A 72 27.79 25.18 -16.71
N ARG A 73 27.42 25.90 -15.65
CA ARG A 73 28.21 25.92 -14.40
C ARG A 73 28.20 24.57 -13.68
N ILE A 74 27.06 23.88 -13.65
CA ILE A 74 26.96 22.53 -13.07
C ILE A 74 27.85 21.55 -13.85
N GLU A 75 27.79 21.57 -15.18
CA GLU A 75 28.65 20.73 -16.02
C GLU A 75 30.14 21.02 -15.82
N GLU A 76 30.52 22.29 -15.62
CA GLU A 76 31.89 22.68 -15.31
C GLU A 76 32.33 22.12 -13.94
N LEU A 77 31.48 22.23 -12.91
CA LEU A 77 31.75 21.71 -11.57
C LEU A 77 31.84 20.18 -11.55
N GLU A 78 31.00 19.48 -12.31
CA GLU A 78 31.10 18.02 -12.50
C GLU A 78 32.42 17.64 -13.17
N ALA A 79 32.85 18.36 -14.21
CA ALA A 79 34.15 18.13 -14.85
C ALA A 79 35.33 18.41 -13.90
N GLN A 80 35.22 19.42 -13.02
CA GLN A 80 36.21 19.69 -11.97
C GLN A 80 36.24 18.56 -10.94
N LEU A 81 35.07 18.03 -10.54
CA LEU A 81 34.96 16.93 -9.59
C LEU A 81 35.61 15.65 -10.13
N ASP A 82 35.36 15.33 -11.40
CA ASP A 82 35.99 14.20 -12.09
C ASP A 82 37.50 14.38 -12.19
N GLY A 83 37.95 15.58 -12.55
CA GLY A 83 39.37 15.93 -12.61
C GLY A 83 40.08 15.73 -11.27
N VAL A 84 39.53 16.29 -10.18
CA VAL A 84 40.07 16.12 -8.82
C VAL A 84 40.01 14.65 -8.38
N GLY A 85 38.92 13.95 -8.70
CA GLY A 85 38.74 12.52 -8.40
C GLY A 85 39.74 11.60 -9.09
N SER A 86 40.27 12.00 -10.24
CA SER A 86 41.26 11.24 -11.02
C SER A 86 42.69 11.34 -10.50
N ALA A 87 43.01 12.32 -9.64
CA ALA A 87 44.36 12.62 -9.18
C ALA A 87 44.52 12.80 -7.65
N PRO A 88 43.95 11.92 -6.80
CA PRO A 88 43.99 12.09 -5.35
C PRO A 88 45.42 12.03 -4.78
N GLU A 89 46.29 11.20 -5.35
CA GLU A 89 47.69 11.07 -4.92
C GLU A 89 48.54 12.28 -5.30
N ALA A 90 48.28 12.89 -6.46
CA ALA A 90 49.05 14.03 -6.95
C ALA A 90 48.69 15.34 -6.20
N LEU A 91 47.45 15.47 -5.75
CA LEU A 91 46.99 16.62 -4.97
C LEU A 91 47.40 16.53 -3.49
N GLY A 92 47.61 15.32 -2.97
CA GLY A 92 47.79 15.09 -1.54
C GLY A 92 46.46 15.19 -0.77
N GLU A 93 46.34 14.41 0.30
CA GLU A 93 45.07 14.18 1.00
C GLU A 93 44.38 15.46 1.48
N GLY A 94 45.14 16.41 2.06
CA GLY A 94 44.58 17.66 2.57
C GLY A 94 43.97 18.55 1.49
N ILE A 95 44.70 18.74 0.38
CA ILE A 95 44.26 19.58 -0.74
C ILE A 95 43.12 18.88 -1.50
N PHE A 96 43.19 17.56 -1.64
CA PHE A 96 42.11 16.77 -2.23
C PHE A 96 40.80 16.93 -1.44
N ILE A 97 40.81 16.74 -0.12
CA ILE A 97 39.60 16.85 0.72
C ILE A 97 39.02 18.27 0.64
N GLU A 98 39.87 19.29 0.71
CA GLU A 98 39.45 20.68 0.63
C GLU A 98 38.82 21.02 -0.74
N ALA A 99 39.53 20.72 -1.84
CA ALA A 99 39.06 21.01 -3.19
C ALA A 99 37.78 20.22 -3.53
N PHE A 100 37.76 18.93 -3.20
CA PHE A 100 36.60 18.06 -3.41
C PHE A 100 35.39 18.56 -2.61
N GLY A 101 35.59 18.91 -1.34
CA GLY A 101 34.54 19.46 -0.48
C GLY A 101 33.97 20.78 -1.01
N GLN A 102 34.81 21.68 -1.50
CA GLN A 102 34.38 22.96 -2.08
C GLN A 102 33.54 22.75 -3.36
N ILE A 103 34.02 21.91 -4.28
CA ILE A 103 33.30 21.62 -5.54
C ILE A 103 31.94 20.99 -5.25
N VAL A 104 31.87 20.03 -4.33
CA VAL A 104 30.59 19.37 -3.95
C VAL A 104 29.61 20.37 -3.33
N ASN A 105 30.08 21.26 -2.46
CA ASN A 105 29.22 22.28 -1.85
C ASN A 105 28.69 23.27 -2.88
N GLU A 106 29.54 23.74 -3.80
CA GLU A 106 29.12 24.65 -4.87
C GLU A 106 28.15 23.96 -5.84
N LEU A 107 28.42 22.71 -6.21
CA LEU A 107 27.54 21.91 -7.06
C LEU A 107 26.15 21.75 -6.44
N ALA A 108 26.08 21.52 -5.13
CA ALA A 108 24.82 21.42 -4.39
C ALA A 108 24.04 22.76 -4.39
N GLU A 109 24.71 23.88 -4.16
CA GLU A 109 24.09 25.21 -4.18
C GLU A 109 23.61 25.58 -5.60
N LYS A 110 24.39 25.31 -6.65
CA LYS A 110 24.00 25.59 -8.05
C LYS A 110 22.89 24.67 -8.55
N SER A 111 22.89 23.40 -8.15
CA SER A 111 21.78 22.48 -8.43
C SER A 111 20.46 22.95 -7.80
N LYS A 112 20.54 23.51 -6.59
CA LYS A 112 19.40 24.10 -5.89
C LYS A 112 18.92 25.39 -6.55
N GLU A 113 19.84 26.26 -7.01
CA GLU A 113 19.51 27.46 -7.77
C GLU A 113 18.78 27.11 -9.09
N LEU A 114 19.29 26.14 -9.83
CA LEU A 114 18.67 25.62 -11.07
C LEU A 114 17.27 25.07 -10.81
N MET A 115 17.08 24.33 -9.72
CA MET A 115 15.79 23.78 -9.33
C MET A 115 14.76 24.88 -9.04
N LEU A 116 15.17 25.96 -8.38
CA LEU A 116 14.30 27.11 -8.11
C LEU A 116 13.95 27.83 -9.41
N LEU A 117 14.92 28.03 -10.30
CA LEU A 117 14.71 28.74 -11.57
C LEU A 117 13.76 27.99 -12.52
N LYS A 118 13.92 26.65 -12.65
CA LYS A 118 12.96 25.78 -13.37
C LYS A 118 11.58 25.71 -12.73
N GLY A 119 11.47 26.07 -11.45
CA GLY A 119 10.19 26.24 -10.77
C GLY A 119 9.51 27.55 -11.17
N SER A 120 10.28 28.64 -11.21
CA SER A 120 9.82 29.94 -11.68
C SER A 120 9.42 29.93 -13.16
N GLU A 121 10.15 29.22 -14.01
CA GLU A 121 9.83 29.03 -15.44
C GLU A 121 8.42 28.44 -15.62
N ARG A 122 8.16 27.30 -14.96
CA ARG A 122 6.85 26.64 -14.98
C ARG A 122 5.73 27.52 -14.43
N TRP A 123 6.01 28.33 -13.41
CA TRP A 123 5.03 29.27 -12.88
C TRP A 123 4.69 30.36 -13.90
N VAL A 124 5.67 30.87 -14.64
CA VAL A 124 5.46 31.87 -15.71
C VAL A 124 4.67 31.25 -16.87
N GLU A 125 4.99 30.02 -17.27
CA GLU A 125 4.25 29.28 -18.31
C GLU A 125 2.78 29.07 -17.93
N GLN A 126 2.53 28.57 -16.71
CA GLN A 126 1.18 28.36 -16.21
C GLN A 126 0.37 29.66 -16.14
N ARG A 127 1.00 30.76 -15.71
CA ARG A 127 0.36 32.09 -15.67
C ARG A 127 -0.01 32.58 -17.08
N LEU A 128 0.84 32.29 -18.06
CA LEU A 128 0.61 32.66 -19.45
C LEU A 128 -0.53 31.83 -20.06
N GLU A 129 -0.60 30.53 -19.77
CA GLU A 129 -1.71 29.65 -20.16
C GLU A 129 -3.03 30.12 -19.55
N GLU A 130 -3.06 30.44 -18.24
CA GLU A 130 -4.23 31.00 -17.57
C GLU A 130 -4.71 32.31 -18.24
N GLN A 131 -3.78 33.18 -18.64
CA GLN A 131 -4.11 34.42 -19.34
C GLN A 131 -4.68 34.16 -20.74
N ILE A 132 -4.11 33.20 -21.48
CA ILE A 132 -4.61 32.81 -22.81
C ILE A 132 -6.02 32.23 -22.69
N GLU A 133 -6.25 31.33 -21.73
CA GLU A 133 -7.55 30.70 -21.50
C GLU A 133 -8.61 31.73 -21.07
N THR A 134 -8.22 32.70 -20.24
CA THR A 134 -9.09 33.83 -19.85
C THR A 134 -9.44 34.71 -21.06
N GLN A 135 -8.48 35.00 -21.94
CA GLN A 135 -8.74 35.79 -23.16
C GLN A 135 -9.63 35.04 -24.15
N LEU A 136 -9.44 33.72 -24.30
CA LEU A 136 -10.28 32.87 -25.14
C LEU A 136 -11.72 32.80 -24.62
N SER A 137 -11.89 32.65 -23.30
CA SER A 137 -13.19 32.66 -22.64
C SER A 137 -13.91 34.00 -22.78
N THR A 138 -13.17 35.11 -22.67
CA THR A 138 -13.73 36.47 -22.83
C THR A 138 -14.20 36.72 -24.26
N ARG A 139 -13.45 36.23 -25.27
CA ARG A 139 -13.86 36.33 -26.69
C ARG A 139 -15.08 35.49 -27.06
N GLN A 140 -15.34 34.38 -26.36
CA GLN A 140 -16.52 33.56 -26.61
C GLN A 140 -17.83 34.17 -26.07
N LEU A 141 -17.76 35.14 -25.16
CA LEU A 141 -18.92 35.81 -24.57
C LEU A 141 -19.39 37.06 -25.32
N GLU A 142 -18.65 37.53 -26.33
CA GLU A 142 -18.97 38.77 -27.08
C GLU A 142 -19.68 38.53 -28.43
N THR A 143 -20.24 37.34 -28.69
CA THR A 143 -21.08 37.12 -29.89
C THR A 143 -22.47 37.75 -29.73
N PRO A 144 -22.89 38.68 -30.61
CA PRO A 144 -24.17 39.38 -30.44
C PRO A 144 -25.36 38.52 -30.90
N GLN A 145 -26.43 38.50 -30.09
CA GLN A 145 -27.71 37.87 -30.44
C GLN A 145 -28.45 38.62 -31.56
N PRO A 146 -29.16 37.92 -32.48
CA PRO A 146 -30.04 38.56 -33.44
C PRO A 146 -31.47 38.74 -32.89
N ASP A 147 -32.05 39.89 -33.23
CA ASP A 147 -33.41 40.32 -32.90
C ASP A 147 -34.52 39.57 -33.67
N ASP A 148 -35.72 39.64 -33.08
CA ASP A 148 -36.97 38.90 -33.29
C ASP A 148 -37.88 39.46 -34.45
N PRO A 149 -39.17 39.07 -34.65
CA PRO A 149 -39.64 38.17 -35.71
C PRO A 149 -40.67 38.79 -36.69
N PHE A 150 -41.01 38.11 -37.81
CA PHE A 150 -42.20 38.42 -38.61
C PHE A 150 -42.92 37.20 -39.23
N HIS A 151 -44.26 37.25 -39.16
CA HIS A 151 -45.32 36.38 -39.68
C HIS A 151 -45.29 36.10 -41.20
N PHE A 152 -45.84 34.95 -41.65
CA PHE A 152 -46.91 34.89 -42.68
C PHE A 152 -47.57 33.49 -42.84
N ASN A 153 -48.75 33.51 -43.47
CA ASN A 153 -49.90 32.58 -43.50
C ASN A 153 -49.79 31.28 -44.34
N GLN A 154 -50.57 30.27 -43.89
CA GLN A 154 -51.66 29.53 -44.57
C GLN A 154 -51.50 29.19 -46.07
N LEU A 155 -51.60 27.89 -46.42
CA LEU A 155 -52.38 27.40 -47.58
C LEU A 155 -52.57 25.87 -47.57
N ASP A 156 -53.75 25.52 -48.06
CA ASP A 156 -54.48 24.25 -48.12
C ASP A 156 -54.10 23.38 -49.34
N LEU A 157 -54.80 22.23 -49.48
CA LEU A 157 -54.87 21.28 -50.62
C LEU A 157 -53.92 20.08 -50.53
N GLY A 158 -54.33 18.82 -50.69
CA GLY A 158 -55.62 18.26 -51.09
C GLY A 158 -55.52 16.72 -51.22
N ASP A 159 -56.69 16.09 -51.23
CA ASP A 159 -56.97 14.67 -51.40
C ASP A 159 -56.19 13.95 -52.51
N HIS A 160 -55.93 12.64 -52.34
CA HIS A 160 -56.26 11.64 -53.35
C HIS A 160 -56.45 10.24 -52.75
N SER A 161 -57.67 9.74 -52.94
CA SER A 161 -58.19 8.38 -52.78
C SER A 161 -57.54 7.34 -53.71
N GLY A 162 -57.54 6.06 -53.32
CA GLY A 162 -57.46 4.97 -54.31
C GLY A 162 -57.23 3.55 -53.80
N LEU A 163 -58.35 2.80 -53.63
CA LEU A 163 -58.59 1.41 -54.11
C LEU A 163 -57.67 0.25 -53.67
N HIS A 164 -58.19 -0.72 -52.90
CA HIS A 164 -58.75 -2.02 -53.38
C HIS A 164 -58.98 -3.01 -52.20
N GLU A 165 -60.22 -3.51 -52.09
CA GLU A 165 -60.65 -4.94 -52.02
C GLU A 165 -59.55 -6.01 -51.81
N GLU A 166 -59.70 -7.13 -51.09
CA GLU A 166 -60.88 -7.95 -50.76
C GLU A 166 -60.46 -9.09 -49.78
N ALA A 167 -61.43 -9.61 -49.02
CA ALA A 167 -61.56 -11.01 -48.54
C ALA A 167 -60.49 -11.60 -47.59
N ALA A 168 -60.81 -12.35 -46.53
CA ALA A 168 -62.07 -12.91 -46.04
C ALA A 168 -61.87 -13.43 -44.60
N ASP A 169 -62.93 -13.29 -43.78
CA ASP A 169 -63.57 -14.29 -42.90
C ASP A 169 -62.68 -15.23 -42.05
N LYS A 170 -62.94 -15.58 -40.78
CA LYS A 170 -64.11 -15.65 -39.87
C LYS A 170 -63.52 -16.38 -38.62
N LEU A 171 -63.96 -16.33 -37.37
CA LEU A 171 -65.30 -16.42 -36.78
C LEU A 171 -65.13 -16.39 -35.23
N CYS A 172 -66.22 -16.01 -34.57
CA CYS A 172 -66.66 -16.38 -33.22
C CYS A 172 -66.31 -15.50 -32.00
N GLU A 173 -67.23 -14.55 -31.83
CA GLU A 173 -67.75 -13.85 -30.65
C GLU A 173 -68.07 -14.67 -29.36
N ARG A 174 -68.04 -13.91 -28.24
CA ARG A 174 -69.02 -13.79 -27.12
C ARG A 174 -69.17 -14.89 -26.07
N ALA A 175 -68.94 -14.53 -24.80
CA ALA A 175 -69.95 -14.08 -23.82
C ALA A 175 -69.61 -14.46 -22.36
N ASN A 176 -69.59 -13.45 -21.48
CA ASN A 176 -69.85 -13.53 -20.03
C ASN A 176 -71.34 -13.89 -19.75
N PRO A 177 -71.82 -14.27 -18.53
CA PRO A 177 -71.36 -13.81 -17.20
C PRO A 177 -71.42 -14.83 -16.00
N HIS A 178 -70.88 -14.38 -14.86
CA HIS A 178 -71.05 -14.86 -13.45
C HIS A 178 -72.51 -15.19 -13.02
N PRO A 179 -72.82 -15.88 -11.87
CA PRO A 179 -72.14 -15.78 -10.54
C PRO A 179 -72.15 -17.01 -9.57
N GLY A 180 -71.40 -16.92 -8.45
CA GLY A 180 -71.92 -17.30 -7.12
C GLY A 180 -71.33 -18.50 -6.32
N LYS A 181 -70.72 -18.15 -5.18
CA LYS A 181 -70.65 -18.86 -3.86
C LYS A 181 -69.79 -20.13 -3.66
N ARG A 182 -68.98 -20.09 -2.57
CA ARG A 182 -68.10 -21.14 -1.97
C ARG A 182 -68.91 -22.27 -1.29
N PRO A 183 -68.34 -23.47 -1.00
CA PRO A 183 -67.52 -23.67 0.22
C PRO A 183 -66.31 -24.65 0.10
N ARG A 184 -65.52 -24.68 1.19
CA ARG A 184 -64.31 -25.47 1.54
C ARG A 184 -64.35 -26.99 1.26
N LEU A 185 -63.22 -27.58 0.80
CA LEU A 185 -62.29 -28.50 1.50
C LEU A 185 -61.39 -29.26 0.49
N GLU A 186 -60.08 -29.40 0.81
CA GLU A 186 -59.09 -30.44 0.43
C GLU A 186 -58.89 -30.80 -1.07
N GLY A 187 -57.70 -30.84 -1.68
CA GLY A 187 -56.32 -30.66 -1.27
C GLY A 187 -55.37 -30.92 -2.47
N TRP A 188 -54.06 -30.74 -2.22
CA TRP A 188 -52.88 -31.28 -2.92
C TRP A 188 -52.41 -30.68 -4.27
N ASN A 189 -51.10 -30.36 -4.22
CA ASN A 189 -50.05 -30.32 -5.25
C ASN A 189 -49.76 -29.06 -6.07
N ASP A 190 -48.46 -28.72 -6.00
CA ASP A 190 -47.53 -28.19 -6.99
C ASP A 190 -47.85 -26.86 -7.70
N LEU A 191 -46.93 -25.90 -7.55
CA LEU A 191 -46.07 -25.36 -8.62
C LEU A 191 -45.53 -23.97 -8.24
N THR A 192 -44.21 -23.85 -8.28
CA THR A 192 -43.43 -22.61 -8.40
C THR A 192 -43.91 -21.72 -9.54
N PRO A 193 -44.01 -20.39 -9.37
CA PRO A 193 -44.19 -19.46 -10.48
C PRO A 193 -42.85 -18.93 -11.02
N PRO A 194 -42.73 -18.70 -12.34
CA PRO A 194 -41.56 -18.11 -12.99
C PRO A 194 -41.63 -16.58 -12.93
N HIS A 195 -40.46 -15.93 -12.89
CA HIS A 195 -40.33 -14.49 -13.15
C HIS A 195 -39.88 -14.25 -14.60
N ASP A 196 -40.62 -13.38 -15.26
CA ASP A 196 -40.50 -12.97 -16.66
C ASP A 196 -39.20 -12.22 -16.99
N GLY A 197 -38.72 -12.49 -18.21
CA GLY A 197 -37.64 -11.77 -18.87
C GLY A 197 -38.12 -10.54 -19.64
N LEU A 198 -37.27 -9.51 -19.67
CA LEU A 198 -37.42 -8.34 -20.52
C LEU A 198 -36.52 -8.48 -21.76
N ARG A 199 -37.10 -8.22 -22.93
CA ARG A 199 -36.41 -8.08 -24.23
C ARG A 199 -36.06 -6.62 -24.54
N PRO A 200 -35.16 -6.37 -25.51
CA PRO A 200 -34.54 -5.08 -25.78
C PRO A 200 -35.31 -4.22 -26.80
N LEU A 201 -35.06 -2.91 -26.75
CA LEU A 201 -35.52 -1.90 -27.70
C LEU A 201 -34.35 -1.46 -28.60
N ASP A 202 -34.50 -1.69 -29.91
CA ASP A 202 -33.71 -1.10 -30.98
C ASP A 202 -34.33 0.25 -31.42
N HIS A 203 -33.51 1.27 -31.67
CA HIS A 203 -33.86 2.37 -32.58
C HIS A 203 -32.66 2.81 -33.44
N LEU A 204 -32.98 2.98 -34.71
CA LEU A 204 -32.14 3.32 -35.87
C LEU A 204 -31.75 4.81 -35.94
N ARG A 205 -30.53 5.03 -36.48
CA ARG A 205 -30.06 6.05 -37.45
C ARG A 205 -30.38 7.55 -37.26
N ASP A 206 -29.35 8.38 -37.43
CA ASP A 206 -29.29 9.19 -38.66
C ASP A 206 -27.89 9.69 -39.04
N ASN A 207 -27.58 9.53 -40.33
CA ASN A 207 -26.47 10.12 -41.09
C ASN A 207 -26.95 11.45 -41.67
N ARG A 208 -26.09 12.47 -41.74
CA ARG A 208 -26.16 13.48 -42.81
C ARG A 208 -24.79 14.07 -43.11
N HIS A 209 -24.59 14.35 -44.39
CA HIS A 209 -23.33 14.58 -45.09
C HIS A 209 -23.42 15.94 -45.82
N TYR A 210 -22.24 16.55 -46.06
CA TYR A 210 -21.87 17.62 -47.01
C TYR A 210 -22.17 19.11 -46.69
N PRO A 211 -21.46 20.10 -47.29
CA PRO A 211 -20.14 20.08 -47.98
C PRO A 211 -19.18 21.26 -47.61
N GLU A 212 -18.02 21.25 -48.28
CA GLU A 212 -16.93 22.23 -48.34
C GLU A 212 -17.33 23.66 -48.74
N ASP A 213 -16.62 24.68 -48.21
CA ASP A 213 -15.94 25.72 -48.98
C ASP A 213 -15.18 26.71 -48.05
N SER A 214 -14.11 27.32 -48.58
CA SER A 214 -13.23 28.33 -47.96
C SER A 214 -12.98 29.46 -48.98
N PRO A 215 -12.19 30.52 -48.71
CA PRO A 215 -12.12 31.44 -47.56
C PRO A 215 -12.29 32.92 -48.01
N THR A 216 -12.35 33.90 -47.09
CA THR A 216 -11.99 35.29 -47.42
C THR A 216 -11.50 36.09 -46.22
N GLU A 217 -10.38 36.79 -46.45
CA GLU A 217 -9.69 37.72 -45.56
C GLU A 217 -10.54 38.93 -45.14
N ARG A 218 -10.30 39.46 -43.94
CA ARG A 218 -10.27 40.92 -43.71
C ARG A 218 -9.54 41.31 -42.44
N SER A 219 -8.68 42.31 -42.63
CA SER A 219 -7.90 43.08 -41.66
C SER A 219 -8.79 43.99 -40.79
N GLY A 220 -8.34 44.25 -39.55
CA GLY A 220 -8.97 45.20 -38.65
C GLY A 220 -8.06 45.57 -37.48
N GLN A 221 -7.39 46.71 -37.64
CA GLN A 221 -6.54 47.43 -36.69
C GLN A 221 -7.38 48.10 -35.60
N GLY A 222 -6.89 48.16 -34.36
CA GLY A 222 -7.52 48.92 -33.27
C GLY A 222 -6.61 49.05 -32.05
N ASP A 223 -5.82 50.13 -32.02
CA ASP A 223 -5.08 50.64 -30.86
C ASP A 223 -6.02 51.35 -29.86
N LEU A 224 -5.62 51.43 -28.57
CA LEU A 224 -5.78 52.53 -27.57
C LEU A 224 -5.69 51.97 -26.10
N PRO A 225 -5.48 52.77 -25.03
CA PRO A 225 -4.14 52.98 -24.44
C PRO A 225 -4.04 52.77 -22.89
N ILE A 226 -2.78 52.67 -22.41
CA ILE A 226 -2.16 53.24 -21.18
C ILE A 226 -3.01 53.36 -19.88
N ASP A 227 -2.55 52.74 -18.76
CA ASP A 227 -2.02 53.49 -17.61
C ASP A 227 -1.26 52.63 -16.60
N GLY A 228 -0.14 53.18 -16.11
CA GLY A 228 0.69 52.63 -15.06
C GLY A 228 0.60 53.48 -13.79
N SER A 229 0.52 52.83 -12.63
CA SER A 229 0.72 53.53 -11.36
C SER A 229 1.45 52.68 -10.34
N GLN A 230 2.39 53.36 -9.70
CA GLN A 230 3.42 52.91 -8.77
C GLN A 230 2.83 52.40 -7.44
N ALA A 231 3.42 51.34 -6.88
CA ALA A 231 3.31 51.02 -5.46
C ALA A 231 4.70 50.91 -4.83
N LYS A 232 4.91 51.74 -3.81
CA LYS A 232 6.14 51.96 -3.04
C LYS A 232 6.56 50.71 -2.26
N GLY A 233 7.86 50.40 -2.32
CA GLY A 233 8.50 49.38 -1.49
C GLY A 233 8.59 49.79 -0.02
N GLN A 234 8.17 48.88 0.86
CA GLN A 234 8.47 48.88 2.28
C GLN A 234 9.38 47.68 2.55
N GLU A 235 10.61 47.93 2.98
CA GLU A 235 11.60 46.90 3.29
C GLU A 235 11.23 46.18 4.59
N THR A 236 11.05 44.86 4.51
CA THR A 236 11.00 43.95 5.66
C THR A 236 12.40 43.38 5.95
N PRO A 237 12.84 43.27 7.21
CA PRO A 237 14.15 42.76 7.57
C PRO A 237 14.26 41.24 7.34
N ALA A 238 15.50 40.78 7.10
CA ALA A 238 15.85 39.42 6.65
C ALA A 238 15.47 38.28 7.63
N PRO A 239 15.18 37.06 7.12
CA PRO A 239 14.56 35.99 7.89
C PRO A 239 15.60 35.07 8.52
N TRP A 240 15.64 35.03 9.85
CA TRP A 240 16.19 33.90 10.59
C TRP A 240 15.03 33.22 11.34
N TYR A 241 14.89 31.91 11.11
CA TYR A 241 13.90 30.97 11.69
C TYR A 241 12.43 31.44 11.76
N ASP A 242 11.62 31.01 10.80
CA ASP A 242 10.18 31.16 10.88
C ASP A 242 9.56 29.98 11.64
N ASP A 243 9.54 30.07 12.97
CA ASP A 243 8.88 29.13 13.88
C ASP A 243 7.40 28.92 13.49
N GLU A 244 6.78 29.87 12.78
CA GLU A 244 5.42 29.74 12.29
C GLU A 244 5.29 28.70 11.17
N VAL A 245 6.29 28.59 10.28
CA VAL A 245 6.30 27.62 9.17
C VAL A 245 6.51 26.20 9.70
N ILE A 246 7.47 26.01 10.60
CA ILE A 246 7.74 24.71 11.23
C ILE A 246 6.49 24.25 11.99
N SER A 247 5.94 25.11 12.82
CA SER A 247 4.76 24.80 13.60
C SER A 247 3.56 24.51 12.66
N ARG A 248 3.46 25.17 11.49
CA ARG A 248 2.36 24.97 10.53
C ARG A 248 2.42 23.58 9.90
N MET A 249 3.61 23.12 9.52
CA MET A 249 3.80 21.78 8.95
C MET A 249 3.43 20.68 9.96
N TYR A 250 3.79 20.84 11.23
CA TYR A 250 3.41 19.88 12.27
C TYR A 250 1.91 19.86 12.53
N ALA A 251 1.26 21.03 12.58
CA ALA A 251 -0.19 21.12 12.79
C ALA A 251 -1.03 20.48 11.67
N GLU A 252 -0.51 20.36 10.44
CA GLU A 252 -1.18 19.59 9.37
C GLU A 252 -1.04 18.07 9.54
N MET A 253 0.11 17.62 10.05
CA MET A 253 0.45 16.20 10.16
C MET A 253 -0.13 15.54 11.41
N ILE A 254 -0.28 16.29 12.50
CA ILE A 254 -0.74 15.79 13.80
C ILE A 254 -2.15 15.18 13.71
N PRO A 255 -3.20 15.84 13.18
CA PRO A 255 -4.54 15.27 13.10
C PRO A 255 -4.60 13.99 12.24
N GLN A 256 -3.83 13.95 11.16
CA GLN A 256 -3.77 12.79 10.25
C GLN A 256 -3.12 11.58 10.92
N ARG A 257 -2.04 11.81 11.69
CA ARG A 257 -1.33 10.74 12.41
C ARG A 257 -2.05 10.28 13.67
N VAL A 258 -2.69 11.20 14.41
CA VAL A 258 -3.30 10.91 15.71
C VAL A 258 -4.64 10.20 15.57
N VAL A 259 -5.42 10.52 14.53
CA VAL A 259 -6.78 9.99 14.36
C VAL A 259 -6.94 9.08 13.16
N GLY A 260 -5.92 9.04 12.30
CA GLY A 260 -5.90 8.12 11.18
C GLY A 260 -5.90 6.65 11.60
N GLY A 261 -5.58 6.26 12.84
CA GLY A 261 -5.65 4.87 13.35
C GLY A 261 -4.82 3.81 12.59
N TYR A 262 -4.26 4.14 11.43
CA TYR A 262 -3.65 3.23 10.46
C TYR A 262 -2.15 3.46 10.30
N GLY A 263 -1.58 4.40 11.05
CA GLY A 263 -0.14 4.46 11.24
C GLY A 263 0.28 3.33 12.17
N LYS A 264 0.43 2.10 11.67
CA LYS A 264 1.27 1.09 12.35
C LYS A 264 2.52 1.82 12.84
N GLU A 265 2.77 1.75 14.13
CA GLU A 265 3.76 2.51 14.91
C GLU A 265 5.10 2.62 14.15
N ARG A 266 5.24 3.62 13.27
CA ARG A 266 6.48 3.83 12.52
C ARG A 266 7.50 4.42 13.49
N GLY A 267 8.26 3.54 14.14
CA GLY A 267 9.40 3.91 14.98
C GLY A 267 9.31 3.50 16.45
N PHE A 268 8.15 3.04 16.95
CA PHE A 268 8.07 2.51 18.32
C PHE A 268 8.51 1.04 18.31
N LYS A 269 9.67 0.75 18.88
CA LYS A 269 10.22 -0.61 18.86
C LYS A 269 9.35 -1.52 19.72
N SER A 270 9.22 -2.79 19.31
CA SER A 270 8.45 -3.81 20.07
C SER A 270 8.87 -3.88 21.55
N HIS A 271 10.15 -3.69 21.84
CA HIS A 271 10.70 -3.62 23.18
C HIS A 271 10.24 -2.38 23.99
N ASP A 272 10.09 -1.23 23.34
CA ASP A 272 9.61 0.00 23.98
C ASP A 272 8.11 -0.11 24.27
N GLN A 273 7.34 -0.74 23.37
CA GLN A 273 5.93 -1.08 23.61
C GLN A 273 5.74 -2.03 24.79
N TYR A 274 6.61 -3.04 24.92
CA TYR A 274 6.61 -3.93 26.06
C TYR A 274 6.88 -3.18 27.38
N LYS A 275 7.89 -2.30 27.40
CA LYS A 275 8.23 -1.49 28.58
C LYS A 275 7.10 -0.55 28.99
N PHE A 276 6.53 0.18 28.03
CA PHE A 276 5.39 1.05 28.27
C PHE A 276 4.20 0.26 28.84
N SER A 277 3.83 -0.82 28.16
CA SER A 277 2.71 -1.69 28.58
C SER A 277 2.91 -2.22 30.01
N LYS A 278 4.12 -2.68 30.33
CA LYS A 278 4.47 -3.14 31.68
C LYS A 278 4.31 -2.02 32.72
N ALA A 279 4.86 -0.84 32.47
CA ALA A 279 4.78 0.30 33.38
C ALA A 279 3.32 0.75 33.61
N VAL A 280 2.48 0.74 32.57
CA VAL A 280 1.05 1.05 32.67
C VAL A 280 0.31 0.02 33.54
N LEU A 281 0.56 -1.27 33.32
CA LEU A 281 -0.06 -2.35 34.09
C LEU A 281 0.32 -2.27 35.58
N GLU A 282 1.60 -2.02 35.88
CA GLU A 282 2.10 -1.85 37.25
C GLU A 282 1.49 -0.62 37.93
N ARG A 283 1.44 0.53 37.24
CA ARG A 283 0.89 1.78 37.78
C ARG A 283 -0.57 1.64 38.22
N TYR A 284 -1.39 0.95 37.44
CA TYR A 284 -2.82 0.82 37.71
C TYR A 284 -3.19 -0.47 38.43
N ASP A 285 -2.21 -1.28 38.86
CA ASP A 285 -2.43 -2.63 39.41
C ASP A 285 -3.39 -3.46 38.52
N ALA A 286 -3.22 -3.31 37.21
CA ALA A 286 -4.16 -3.75 36.19
C ALA A 286 -3.86 -5.18 35.66
N LEU A 287 -2.93 -5.91 36.28
CA LEU A 287 -2.63 -7.31 35.97
C LEU A 287 -2.91 -8.16 37.21
N LYS A 288 -3.74 -9.20 37.08
CA LYS A 288 -3.96 -10.20 38.13
C LYS A 288 -3.73 -11.59 37.57
N GLU A 289 -3.11 -12.44 38.38
CA GLU A 289 -2.94 -13.85 38.09
C GLU A 289 -3.94 -14.63 38.95
N GLY A 290 -4.82 -15.41 38.30
CA GLY A 290 -5.81 -16.25 38.97
C GLY A 290 -6.09 -17.49 38.13
N ASP A 291 -6.24 -18.65 38.77
CA ASP A 291 -6.53 -19.93 38.10
C ASP A 291 -5.55 -20.31 36.96
N GLY A 292 -4.30 -19.87 37.06
CA GLY A 292 -3.28 -20.09 36.01
C GLY A 292 -3.47 -19.26 34.74
N VAL A 293 -4.44 -18.34 34.71
CA VAL A 293 -4.73 -17.47 33.57
C VAL A 293 -4.48 -16.01 33.95
N GLN A 294 -3.60 -15.34 33.19
CA GLN A 294 -3.39 -13.91 33.35
C GLN A 294 -4.60 -13.12 32.85
N LYS A 295 -5.16 -12.29 33.73
CA LYS A 295 -6.24 -11.36 33.40
C LYS A 295 -5.76 -9.92 33.58
N LYS A 296 -6.27 -9.02 32.75
CA LYS A 296 -5.97 -7.59 32.82
C LYS A 296 -7.23 -6.77 32.98
N TRP A 297 -7.14 -5.67 33.74
CA TRP A 297 -8.25 -4.75 33.97
C TRP A 297 -8.51 -3.88 32.73
N CYS A 298 -9.76 -3.59 32.42
CA CYS A 298 -10.15 -2.58 31.44
C CYS A 298 -10.82 -1.39 32.14
N HIS A 299 -10.21 -0.22 32.05
CA HIS A 299 -10.71 0.98 32.73
C HIS A 299 -12.09 1.43 32.25
N ALA A 300 -12.40 1.25 30.96
CA ALA A 300 -13.67 1.67 30.39
C ALA A 300 -14.82 0.69 30.70
N THR A 301 -14.55 -0.62 30.73
CA THR A 301 -15.58 -1.63 31.01
C THR A 301 -15.71 -1.94 32.50
N GLY A 302 -14.70 -1.64 33.34
CA GLY A 302 -14.72 -1.95 34.76
C GLY A 302 -14.66 -3.46 35.06
N LEU A 303 -13.98 -4.24 34.20
CA LEU A 303 -13.94 -5.70 34.28
C LEU A 303 -12.52 -6.24 34.05
N MET A 304 -12.26 -7.45 34.56
CA MET A 304 -11.04 -8.23 34.32
C MET A 304 -11.21 -9.14 33.11
N TRP A 305 -10.43 -8.92 32.06
CA TRP A 305 -10.48 -9.66 30.79
C TRP A 305 -9.25 -10.56 30.62
N LEU A 306 -9.28 -11.49 29.66
CA LEU A 306 -8.09 -12.27 29.34
C LEU A 306 -6.96 -11.33 28.88
N ALA A 307 -5.71 -11.60 29.30
CA ALA A 307 -4.59 -10.72 29.01
C ALA A 307 -4.37 -10.40 27.51
N LYS A 308 -4.84 -11.30 26.62
CA LYS A 308 -4.80 -11.15 25.15
C LYS A 308 -5.83 -10.15 24.59
N GLU A 309 -6.88 -9.86 25.35
CA GLU A 309 -7.99 -8.98 24.96
C GLU A 309 -7.77 -7.53 25.39
N ILE A 310 -6.73 -7.28 26.20
CA ILE A 310 -6.44 -5.97 26.75
C ILE A 310 -5.18 -5.39 26.11
N LYS A 311 -5.28 -4.12 25.72
CA LYS A 311 -4.20 -3.28 25.20
C LYS A 311 -3.92 -2.13 26.16
N CYS A 312 -2.66 -1.73 26.24
CA CYS A 312 -2.26 -0.48 26.88
C CYS A 312 -2.30 0.61 25.81
N ALA A 313 -3.43 1.32 25.74
CA ALA A 313 -3.68 2.39 24.78
C ALA A 313 -2.89 3.64 25.15
N HIS A 314 -2.20 4.22 24.17
CA HIS A 314 -1.54 5.51 24.34
C HIS A 314 -2.54 6.66 24.24
N LEU A 315 -2.42 7.65 25.12
CA LEU A 315 -3.25 8.86 25.08
C LEU A 315 -2.71 9.86 24.06
N VAL A 316 -1.40 10.09 24.10
CA VAL A 316 -0.59 10.74 23.07
C VAL A 316 0.03 9.64 22.20
N PRO A 317 -0.29 9.56 20.90
CA PRO A 317 0.13 8.45 20.04
C PRO A 317 1.64 8.23 19.98
N SER A 318 2.04 6.97 19.95
CA SER A 318 3.44 6.52 19.83
C SER A 318 4.11 6.93 18.51
N CYS A 319 3.33 7.34 17.52
CA CYS A 319 3.84 7.84 16.23
C CYS A 319 4.37 9.28 16.27
N MET A 320 4.23 9.98 17.41
CA MET A 320 4.80 11.32 17.60
C MET A 320 6.25 11.23 18.09
N THR A 321 7.11 12.12 17.61
CA THR A 321 8.50 12.24 18.06
C THR A 321 8.61 13.02 19.37
N SER A 322 9.69 12.82 20.12
CA SER A 322 9.92 13.59 21.36
C SER A 322 9.93 15.11 21.14
N ASP A 323 10.40 15.58 19.98
CA ASP A 323 10.43 17.02 19.67
C ASP A 323 9.03 17.55 19.34
N GLU A 324 8.20 16.77 18.64
CA GLU A 324 6.78 17.10 18.41
C GLU A 324 6.00 17.19 19.72
N ILE A 325 6.26 16.27 20.65
CA ILE A 325 5.67 16.25 21.99
C ILE A 325 6.15 17.46 22.80
N ALA A 326 7.45 17.75 22.78
CA ALA A 326 8.02 18.89 23.49
C ALA A 326 7.43 20.21 22.99
N MET A 327 7.23 20.34 21.68
CA MET A 327 6.58 21.51 21.08
C MET A 327 5.09 21.57 21.42
N LEU A 328 4.37 20.45 21.41
CA LEU A 328 2.95 20.40 21.73
C LEU A 328 2.68 20.82 23.19
N PHE A 329 3.53 20.37 24.11
CA PHE A 329 3.36 20.58 25.55
C PHE A 329 4.23 21.71 26.11
N GLY A 330 5.05 22.39 25.29
CA GLY A 330 5.94 23.47 25.70
C GLY A 330 7.11 23.07 26.60
N ASP A 331 7.40 21.77 26.76
CA ASP A 331 8.43 21.26 27.69
C ASP A 331 9.47 20.39 26.98
N LYS A 332 10.67 20.98 26.82
CA LYS A 332 11.85 20.34 26.19
C LYS A 332 12.42 19.16 26.99
N GLY A 333 11.99 18.97 28.24
CA GLY A 333 12.35 17.85 29.11
C GLY A 333 11.54 16.57 28.87
N LEU A 334 10.46 16.62 28.08
CA LEU A 334 9.48 15.53 27.89
C LEU A 334 9.94 14.38 26.97
N LYS A 335 11.25 14.11 26.85
CA LYS A 335 11.76 13.03 25.98
C LYS A 335 11.21 11.64 26.32
N SER A 336 10.73 11.43 27.56
CA SER A 336 10.19 10.15 28.04
C SER A 336 8.65 10.03 28.01
N VAL A 337 7.90 11.01 27.51
CA VAL A 337 6.41 11.00 27.57
C VAL A 337 5.79 9.77 26.91
N LEU A 338 6.38 9.28 25.82
CA LEU A 338 5.86 8.08 25.16
C LEU A 338 5.96 6.82 26.03
N LEU A 339 6.93 6.77 26.94
CA LEU A 339 7.13 5.66 27.87
C LEU A 339 6.54 5.94 29.26
N ASP A 340 6.00 7.13 29.47
CA ASP A 340 5.40 7.54 30.73
C ASP A 340 4.09 6.79 30.95
N PRO A 341 3.92 5.99 32.03
CA PRO A 341 2.68 5.27 32.28
C PRO A 341 1.48 6.19 32.52
N LEU A 342 1.68 7.48 32.79
CA LEU A 342 0.61 8.49 32.79
C LEU A 342 -0.01 8.71 31.40
N ASN A 343 0.73 8.40 30.33
CA ASN A 343 0.30 8.44 28.93
C ASN A 343 -0.45 7.16 28.50
N GLY A 344 -0.78 6.26 29.43
CA GLY A 344 -1.44 5.00 29.12
C GLY A 344 -2.74 4.76 29.88
N LEU A 345 -3.62 3.97 29.24
CA LEU A 345 -4.78 3.32 29.86
C LEU A 345 -4.89 1.88 29.39
N THR A 346 -5.33 0.97 30.24
CA THR A 346 -5.67 -0.40 29.81
C THR A 346 -7.12 -0.46 29.31
N LEU A 347 -7.29 -0.85 28.05
CA LEU A 347 -8.58 -0.91 27.37
C LEU A 347 -8.77 -2.28 26.70
N HIS A 348 -10.02 -2.74 26.61
CA HIS A 348 -10.37 -3.90 25.78
C HIS A 348 -10.05 -3.57 24.31
N ARG A 349 -9.54 -4.53 23.54
CA ARG A 349 -9.04 -4.32 22.16
C ARG A 349 -10.04 -3.58 21.29
N ASN A 350 -11.32 -3.92 21.35
CA ASN A 350 -12.36 -3.23 20.56
C ASN A 350 -12.58 -1.78 21.04
N VAL A 351 -12.47 -1.54 22.35
CA VAL A 351 -12.58 -0.22 22.97
C VAL A 351 -11.38 0.65 22.63
N GLU A 352 -10.18 0.07 22.62
CA GLU A 352 -8.95 0.73 22.16
C GLU A 352 -9.02 1.10 20.68
N VAL A 353 -9.44 0.19 19.80
CA VAL A 353 -9.65 0.49 18.38
C VAL A 353 -10.67 1.63 18.20
N ALA A 354 -11.79 1.60 18.92
CA ALA A 354 -12.77 2.70 18.85
C ALA A 354 -12.22 4.02 19.41
N TYR A 355 -11.38 3.96 20.44
CA TYR A 355 -10.69 5.12 21.00
C TYR A 355 -9.75 5.71 19.96
N ASP A 356 -8.93 4.89 19.31
CA ASP A 356 -7.94 5.26 18.29
C ASP A 356 -8.58 5.85 17.03
N CYS A 357 -9.73 5.29 16.62
CA CYS A 357 -10.54 5.78 15.51
C CYS A 357 -11.44 6.99 15.87
N ALA A 358 -11.27 7.59 17.06
CA ALA A 358 -12.09 8.71 17.54
C ALA A 358 -13.61 8.45 17.52
N ARG A 359 -14.03 7.19 17.65
CA ARG A 359 -15.45 6.79 17.81
C ARG A 359 -15.92 6.93 19.26
N ILE A 360 -14.99 6.92 20.21
CA ILE A 360 -15.24 7.28 21.60
C ILE A 360 -14.30 8.39 22.06
N ALA A 361 -14.69 9.12 23.11
CA ALA A 361 -13.88 10.13 23.78
C ALA A 361 -13.86 9.85 25.29
N ILE A 362 -12.74 10.14 25.96
CA ILE A 362 -12.65 10.08 27.42
C ILE A 362 -12.59 11.51 27.95
N VAL A 363 -13.50 11.84 28.85
CA VAL A 363 -13.75 13.22 29.31
C VAL A 363 -13.93 13.27 30.84
N PRO A 364 -13.74 14.42 31.50
CA PRO A 364 -14.07 14.58 32.91
C PRO A 364 -15.56 14.28 33.16
N ASN A 365 -15.83 13.57 34.26
CA ASN A 365 -17.20 13.28 34.66
C ASN A 365 -17.86 14.46 35.41
N ARG A 366 -17.08 15.23 36.18
CA ARG A 366 -17.56 16.36 36.99
C ARG A 366 -16.78 17.63 36.69
N ILE A 367 -17.50 18.75 36.58
CA ILE A 367 -16.96 20.09 36.34
C ILE A 367 -17.75 21.07 37.23
N PRO A 368 -17.09 21.99 37.96
CA PRO A 368 -15.65 22.24 38.03
C PRO A 368 -14.87 21.09 38.67
N ILE A 369 -13.61 20.89 38.25
CA ILE A 369 -12.73 19.93 38.93
C ILE A 369 -12.30 20.57 40.24
N ILE A 370 -12.65 19.93 41.35
CA ILE A 370 -12.31 20.41 42.69
C ILE A 370 -10.85 20.08 42.95
N GLU A 371 -10.04 21.09 43.29
CA GLU A 371 -8.64 20.92 43.64
C GLU A 371 -8.49 19.98 44.84
N GLY A 372 -7.50 19.08 44.81
CA GLY A 372 -7.33 18.03 45.83
C GLY A 372 -8.26 16.80 45.68
N VAL A 373 -9.28 16.85 44.82
CA VAL A 373 -10.13 15.69 44.51
C VAL A 373 -9.64 15.02 43.21
N ALA A 374 -9.41 13.71 43.25
CA ALA A 374 -9.02 12.94 42.08
C ALA A 374 -10.09 13.07 40.98
N THR A 375 -9.66 13.47 39.77
CA THR A 375 -10.57 13.63 38.64
C THR A 375 -11.19 12.29 38.26
N GLU A 376 -12.52 12.25 38.23
CA GLU A 376 -13.27 11.14 37.65
C GLU A 376 -13.37 11.34 36.13
N TRP A 377 -13.19 10.26 35.38
CA TRP A 377 -13.30 10.25 33.93
C TRP A 377 -14.51 9.43 33.49
N LYS A 378 -15.10 9.73 32.34
CA LYS A 378 -16.15 8.93 31.71
C LYS A 378 -15.87 8.74 30.22
N CYS A 379 -16.34 7.63 29.67
CA CYS A 379 -16.32 7.35 28.25
C CYS A 379 -17.57 7.96 27.59
N LEU A 380 -17.43 8.59 26.43
CA LEU A 380 -18.53 9.09 25.60
C LEU A 380 -18.46 8.47 24.23
N LEU A 381 -19.61 8.05 23.70
CA LEU A 381 -19.75 7.58 22.33
C LEU A 381 -19.90 8.80 21.41
N VAL A 382 -18.94 8.96 20.50
CA VAL A 382 -18.95 10.05 19.51
C VAL A 382 -19.89 9.70 18.35
N ASP A 383 -19.76 8.48 17.83
CA ASP A 383 -20.58 7.98 16.73
C ASP A 383 -21.75 7.16 17.28
N THR A 384 -22.92 7.81 17.41
CA THR A 384 -24.12 7.18 17.95
C THR A 384 -24.67 6.05 17.07
N SER A 385 -24.25 5.93 15.80
CA SER A 385 -24.64 4.81 14.94
C SER A 385 -24.12 3.45 15.48
N TYR A 386 -23.09 3.48 16.32
CA TYR A 386 -22.55 2.29 16.97
C TYR A 386 -23.31 1.87 18.23
N ALA A 387 -24.24 2.66 18.74
CA ALA A 387 -24.86 2.47 20.06
C ALA A 387 -25.39 1.04 20.30
N ASN A 388 -26.01 0.42 19.29
CA ASN A 388 -26.59 -0.92 19.37
C ASN A 388 -25.65 -2.05 18.92
N LYS A 389 -24.41 -1.75 18.52
CA LYS A 389 -23.39 -2.76 18.21
C LYS A 389 -22.74 -3.27 19.50
N ILE A 390 -22.35 -4.54 19.51
CA ILE A 390 -21.62 -5.13 20.64
C ILE A 390 -20.21 -4.52 20.67
N ALA A 391 -19.82 -3.96 21.80
CA ALA A 391 -18.46 -3.47 22.04
C ALA A 391 -17.55 -4.62 22.46
N CYS A 392 -18.02 -5.48 23.37
CA CYS A 392 -17.30 -6.68 23.84
C CYS A 392 -18.27 -7.65 24.53
N SER A 393 -17.91 -8.94 24.58
CA SER A 393 -18.72 -10.01 25.19
C SER A 393 -17.94 -10.64 26.35
N PHE A 394 -18.51 -10.64 27.55
CA PHE A 394 -17.90 -11.16 28.77
C PHE A 394 -18.72 -12.31 29.34
N GLY A 395 -18.27 -13.56 29.14
CA GLY A 395 -19.09 -14.73 29.45
C GLY A 395 -20.39 -14.69 28.63
N ASP A 396 -21.54 -14.85 29.31
CA ASP A 396 -22.86 -14.80 28.68
C ASP A 396 -23.43 -13.38 28.53
N ARG A 397 -22.63 -12.34 28.82
CA ARG A 397 -23.07 -10.95 28.81
C ARG A 397 -22.41 -10.16 27.70
N ASP A 398 -23.22 -9.66 26.78
CA ASP A 398 -22.81 -8.64 25.81
C ASP A 398 -22.83 -7.24 26.43
N ILE A 399 -21.77 -6.47 26.16
CA ILE A 399 -21.65 -5.05 26.49
C ILE A 399 -21.75 -4.28 25.18
N TYR A 400 -22.76 -3.43 25.05
CA TYR A 400 -23.00 -2.60 23.87
C TYR A 400 -22.31 -1.25 24.00
N TRP A 401 -22.08 -0.56 22.88
CA TRP A 401 -21.49 0.79 22.93
C TRP A 401 -22.33 1.79 23.70
N ARG A 402 -23.66 1.65 23.67
CA ARG A 402 -24.57 2.45 24.51
C ARG A 402 -24.35 2.26 26.01
N ASP A 403 -23.87 1.09 26.43
CA ASP A 403 -23.58 0.80 27.85
C ASP A 403 -22.26 1.45 28.30
N LEU A 404 -21.37 1.76 27.35
CA LEU A 404 -20.13 2.50 27.61
C LEU A 404 -20.33 4.02 27.53
N ASN A 405 -21.37 4.49 26.83
CA ASN A 405 -21.64 5.92 26.71
C ASN A 405 -22.08 6.54 28.05
N GLY A 406 -21.32 7.50 28.54
CA GLY A 406 -21.49 8.13 29.85
C GLY A 406 -20.94 7.30 31.01
N LYS A 407 -20.44 6.08 30.78
CA LYS A 407 -19.92 5.21 31.84
C LYS A 407 -18.64 5.78 32.43
N LYS A 408 -18.58 5.87 33.76
CA LYS A 408 -17.36 6.27 34.47
C LYS A 408 -16.25 5.24 34.29
N LEU A 409 -15.03 5.70 34.12
CA LEU A 409 -13.85 4.83 34.15
C LEU A 409 -13.59 4.38 35.59
N GLU A 410 -13.26 3.10 35.74
CA GLU A 410 -12.98 2.48 37.02
C GLU A 410 -11.47 2.19 37.14
N PHE A 411 -10.85 2.65 38.22
CA PHE A 411 -9.42 2.50 38.50
C PHE A 411 -9.25 1.68 39.78
N LEU A 412 -8.34 0.69 39.75
CA LEU A 412 -8.04 -0.17 40.91
C LEU A 412 -7.13 0.53 41.93
N THR A 413 -6.45 1.61 41.52
CA THR A 413 -5.57 2.42 42.36
C THR A 413 -6.02 3.88 42.37
N PRO A 414 -5.52 4.72 43.29
CA PRO A 414 -5.74 6.17 43.24
C PRO A 414 -5.04 6.85 42.05
N ASN A 415 -4.15 6.14 41.34
CA ASN A 415 -3.43 6.69 40.19
C ASN A 415 -4.40 7.03 39.05
N ARG A 416 -4.18 8.17 38.40
CA ARG A 416 -4.92 8.62 37.21
C ARG A 416 -3.96 8.91 36.07
N PRO A 417 -4.43 8.83 34.81
CA PRO A 417 -3.70 9.36 33.66
C PRO A 417 -3.51 10.87 33.81
N ALA A 418 -2.46 11.41 33.18
CA ALA A 418 -2.23 12.85 33.23
C ALA A 418 -3.32 13.59 32.43
N ARG A 419 -3.88 14.63 33.04
CA ARG A 419 -4.98 15.43 32.47
C ARG A 419 -4.61 16.00 31.08
N ARG A 420 -3.36 16.46 30.92
CA ARG A 420 -2.85 17.02 29.65
C ARG A 420 -2.91 16.02 28.48
N TYR A 421 -2.62 14.74 28.72
CA TYR A 421 -2.63 13.74 27.66
C TYR A 421 -4.06 13.37 27.25
N LEU A 422 -4.98 13.27 28.23
CA LEU A 422 -6.41 13.08 27.94
C LEU A 422 -7.03 14.28 27.24
N TYR A 423 -6.64 15.50 27.62
CA TYR A 423 -7.09 16.72 26.95
C TYR A 423 -6.62 16.76 25.49
N PHE A 424 -5.34 16.46 25.24
CA PHE A 424 -4.82 16.37 23.89
C PHE A 424 -5.58 15.34 23.06
N ARG A 425 -5.82 14.13 23.58
CA ARG A 425 -6.64 13.14 22.87
C ARG A 425 -8.02 13.69 22.56
N PHE A 426 -8.72 14.23 23.55
CA PHE A 426 -10.05 14.82 23.38
C PHE A 426 -10.06 15.87 22.25
N LEU A 427 -9.06 16.77 22.22
CA LEU A 427 -8.91 17.76 21.15
C LEU A 427 -8.79 17.10 19.78
N THR A 428 -7.95 16.07 19.65
CA THR A 428 -7.78 15.37 18.37
C THR A 428 -9.06 14.65 17.93
N THR A 429 -9.79 14.03 18.86
CA THR A 429 -11.12 13.45 18.62
C THR A 429 -12.11 14.52 18.17
N TYR A 430 -12.18 15.66 18.85
CA TYR A 430 -13.04 16.78 18.48
C TYR A 430 -12.75 17.31 17.07
N ILE A 431 -11.47 17.55 16.76
CA ILE A 431 -11.04 18.03 15.45
C ILE A 431 -11.42 17.02 14.35
N HIS A 432 -11.13 15.75 14.55
CA HIS A 432 -11.45 14.71 13.55
C HIS A 432 -12.94 14.57 13.30
N THR A 433 -13.73 14.53 14.36
CA THR A 433 -15.18 14.33 14.29
C THR A 433 -15.86 15.52 13.63
N LYS A 434 -15.38 16.74 13.92
CA LYS A 434 -15.82 17.94 13.21
C LYS A 434 -15.46 17.93 11.73
N ARG A 435 -14.28 17.44 11.32
CA ARG A 435 -13.93 17.26 9.89
C ARG A 435 -14.81 16.25 9.18
N LYS A 436 -15.21 15.17 9.86
CA LYS A 436 -16.08 14.12 9.32
C LYS A 436 -17.56 14.49 9.29
N GLY A 437 -17.93 15.66 9.82
CA GLY A 437 -19.33 16.10 9.88
C GLY A 437 -20.15 15.43 10.98
N PHE A 438 -19.52 14.80 11.98
CA PHE A 438 -20.21 14.22 13.13
C PHE A 438 -20.58 15.32 14.15
N THR A 439 -21.62 16.08 13.82
CA THR A 439 -22.02 17.29 14.55
C THR A 439 -22.66 17.02 15.90
N ALA A 440 -23.37 15.89 16.08
CA ALA A 440 -24.07 15.60 17.34
C ALA A 440 -23.13 15.63 18.55
N PHE A 441 -21.94 15.03 18.43
CA PHE A 441 -20.89 15.13 19.43
C PHE A 441 -20.46 16.59 19.56
N THR A 442 -19.85 17.20 18.53
CA THR A 442 -19.23 18.54 18.62
C THR A 442 -20.19 19.64 19.09
N THR A 443 -21.44 19.63 18.63
CA THR A 443 -22.49 20.57 19.04
C THR A 443 -22.82 20.45 20.52
N GLN A 444 -22.80 19.25 21.10
CA GLN A 444 -22.96 19.06 22.54
C GLN A 444 -21.88 19.83 23.34
N PHE A 445 -20.64 19.86 22.84
CA PHE A 445 -19.52 20.56 23.50
C PHE A 445 -19.56 22.07 23.25
N GLU A 446 -19.92 22.48 22.05
CA GLU A 446 -20.04 23.90 21.69
C GLU A 446 -21.12 24.61 22.50
N ASN A 447 -22.19 23.89 22.83
CA ASN A 447 -23.29 24.40 23.64
C ASN A 447 -23.04 24.30 25.15
N SER A 448 -21.99 23.59 25.59
CA SER A 448 -21.66 23.38 26.99
C SER A 448 -20.56 24.35 27.44
N SER A 449 -20.89 25.30 28.32
CA SER A 449 -19.92 26.23 28.93
C SER A 449 -18.84 25.52 29.74
N ASP A 450 -19.17 24.35 30.29
CA ASP A 450 -18.39 23.71 31.37
C ASP A 450 -17.89 22.33 30.99
N PHE A 451 -17.42 22.13 29.75
CA PHE A 451 -17.04 20.78 29.32
C PHE A 451 -15.59 20.37 29.65
N TRP A 452 -14.67 21.32 29.75
CA TRP A 452 -13.31 21.06 30.21
C TRP A 452 -12.88 22.16 31.18
N GLY A 453 -13.59 22.25 32.30
CA GLY A 453 -13.63 23.44 33.16
C GLY A 453 -12.50 23.57 34.18
N THR A 454 -11.27 23.25 33.79
CA THR A 454 -10.10 23.66 34.58
C THR A 454 -9.12 24.36 33.67
N PRO A 455 -8.75 25.60 33.96
CA PRO A 455 -7.52 26.18 33.47
C PRO A 455 -6.32 25.27 33.81
N GLY A 456 -5.38 25.12 32.89
CA GLY A 456 -4.13 24.42 33.14
C GLY A 456 -3.25 24.36 31.90
N GLU A 457 -1.94 24.26 32.08
CA GLU A 457 -0.95 24.20 30.99
C GLU A 457 -0.99 22.83 30.27
N TYR A 458 -2.09 22.56 29.57
CA TYR A 458 -2.32 21.25 28.95
C TYR A 458 -1.64 21.09 27.60
N VAL A 459 -1.60 22.16 26.81
CA VAL A 459 -1.01 22.25 25.46
C VAL A 459 -0.53 23.69 25.32
N GLU A 460 0.49 23.97 24.50
CA GLU A 460 0.92 25.35 24.24
C GLU A 460 -0.10 26.11 23.37
N LYS A 461 -0.38 27.39 23.67
CA LYS A 461 -1.43 28.19 22.99
C LYS A 461 -1.16 28.42 21.53
N SER A 462 0.10 28.67 21.22
CA SER A 462 0.61 28.77 19.86
C SER A 462 0.30 27.49 19.08
N SER A 463 0.65 26.32 19.62
CA SER A 463 0.44 25.01 19.01
C SER A 463 -1.04 24.70 18.81
N LEU A 464 -1.90 25.00 19.80
CA LEU A 464 -3.34 24.74 19.68
C LEU A 464 -4.01 25.65 18.64
N ASN A 465 -3.68 26.95 18.63
CA ASN A 465 -4.18 27.88 17.61
C ASN A 465 -3.78 27.44 16.21
N LEU A 466 -2.56 26.96 16.07
CA LEU A 466 -2.03 26.55 14.78
C LEU A 466 -2.65 25.24 14.30
N LEU A 467 -2.86 24.29 15.21
CA LEU A 467 -3.61 23.05 14.96
C LEU A 467 -5.03 23.38 14.47
N ALA A 468 -5.73 24.29 15.15
CA ALA A 468 -7.08 24.71 14.78
C ALA A 468 -7.12 25.40 13.41
N LYS A 469 -6.22 26.37 13.20
CA LYS A 469 -6.09 27.15 11.96
C LYS A 469 -5.82 26.24 10.76
N ASN A 470 -4.89 25.30 10.88
CA ASN A 470 -4.49 24.45 9.76
C ASN A 470 -5.55 23.41 9.38
N VAL A 471 -6.39 23.01 10.33
CA VAL A 471 -7.51 22.12 10.03
C VAL A 471 -8.73 22.89 9.49
N GLY A 472 -8.67 24.23 9.46
CA GLY A 472 -9.81 25.05 9.05
C GLY A 472 -10.97 25.02 10.04
N ILE A 473 -10.70 24.70 11.32
CA ILE A 473 -11.73 24.57 12.35
C ILE A 473 -11.54 25.64 13.41
N LYS A 474 -12.59 26.41 13.66
CA LYS A 474 -12.65 27.29 14.84
C LYS A 474 -12.93 26.45 16.09
N LEU A 475 -11.97 26.39 17.01
CA LEU A 475 -12.17 25.75 18.31
C LEU A 475 -13.13 26.59 19.18
N PRO A 476 -13.96 25.96 20.03
CA PRO A 476 -14.84 26.68 20.94
C PRO A 476 -14.04 27.56 21.91
N ARG A 477 -14.58 28.74 22.26
CA ARG A 477 -13.91 29.68 23.17
C ARG A 477 -13.58 29.05 24.52
N ALA A 478 -14.46 28.22 25.06
CA ALA A 478 -14.25 27.50 26.32
C ALA A 478 -13.01 26.57 26.27
N VAL A 479 -12.83 25.86 25.14
CA VAL A 479 -11.65 25.00 24.89
C VAL A 479 -10.37 25.85 24.84
N MET A 480 -10.44 27.02 24.21
CA MET A 480 -9.31 27.94 24.09
C MET A 480 -8.99 28.68 25.39
N GLN A 481 -9.94 28.94 26.29
CA GLN A 481 -9.68 29.67 27.55
C GLN A 481 -9.16 28.74 28.64
N ASN A 482 -9.75 27.54 28.76
CA ASN A 482 -9.39 26.59 29.82
C ASN A 482 -8.05 25.88 29.56
N ALA A 483 -7.44 26.03 28.40
CA ALA A 483 -6.15 25.41 28.08
C ALA A 483 -4.92 26.18 28.57
N PHE A 484 -5.07 27.41 29.09
CA PHE A 484 -3.92 28.30 29.36
C PHE A 484 -3.98 29.10 30.66
N ASP A 485 -5.16 29.33 31.25
CA ASP A 485 -5.30 30.28 32.37
C ASP A 485 -4.89 29.70 33.74
N GLY A 486 -3.75 29.00 33.81
CA GLY A 486 -3.06 28.72 35.07
C GLY A 486 -2.27 29.96 35.50
N GLY A 487 -2.94 30.92 36.15
CA GLY A 487 -2.28 32.13 36.66
C GLY A 487 -1.06 31.76 37.49
N GLY A 488 0.10 32.27 37.11
CA GLY A 488 1.38 31.99 37.75
C GLY A 488 1.39 32.32 39.24
N SER A 489 1.14 31.32 40.07
CA SER A 489 1.65 31.25 41.42
C SER A 489 2.51 29.99 41.52
N ASN A 490 3.81 30.18 41.73
CA ASN A 490 4.80 29.12 41.94
C ASN A 490 4.48 28.29 43.21
N HIS A 491 3.49 27.41 43.15
CA HIS A 491 3.32 26.33 44.12
C HIS A 491 3.62 24.99 43.43
N PRO A 492 4.66 24.26 43.85
CA PRO A 492 4.92 22.93 43.33
C PRO A 492 3.83 21.99 43.87
N VAL A 493 2.91 21.58 43.01
CA VAL A 493 2.14 20.36 43.26
C VAL A 493 3.12 19.21 43.05
N GLU A 494 3.59 18.62 44.15
CA GLU A 494 4.53 17.51 44.16
C GLU A 494 3.93 16.27 43.48
N GLU A 495 4.25 16.06 42.21
CA GLU A 495 4.32 14.71 41.63
C GLU A 495 5.64 14.05 42.07
N PRO A 496 5.64 12.80 42.58
CA PRO A 496 6.85 12.19 43.16
C PRO A 496 7.88 11.92 42.07
N ARG A 497 8.93 12.76 42.03
CA ARG A 497 10.10 12.56 41.17
C ARG A 497 11.02 11.51 41.78
N LEU A 498 10.89 10.27 41.33
CA LEU A 498 11.92 9.26 41.50
C LEU A 498 12.42 8.84 40.12
N LEU A 499 13.73 9.02 39.91
CA LEU A 499 14.67 8.21 39.10
C LEU A 499 15.68 9.06 38.30
N ALA A 500 16.85 9.27 38.91
CA ALA A 500 18.16 9.24 38.25
C ALA A 500 18.97 8.17 39.02
N PRO A 501 19.62 7.17 38.38
CA PRO A 501 20.57 7.35 37.28
C PRO A 501 20.63 6.19 36.22
N VAL A 502 20.26 6.42 34.96
CA VAL A 502 20.53 5.45 33.85
C VAL A 502 21.04 6.13 32.55
N ALA A 503 21.18 7.45 32.52
CA ALA A 503 21.44 8.21 31.29
C ALA A 503 22.95 8.32 30.91
N LYS A 504 23.66 7.21 30.68
CA LYS A 504 25.05 7.29 30.14
C LYS A 504 25.45 6.27 29.06
N VAL A 505 24.53 5.55 28.39
CA VAL A 505 24.96 4.53 27.39
C VAL A 505 24.26 4.59 26.01
N ILE A 506 23.26 5.45 25.77
CA ILE A 506 22.48 5.37 24.51
C ILE A 506 22.59 6.68 23.71
N SER A 507 23.69 6.86 22.97
CA SER A 507 23.79 7.89 21.94
C SER A 507 24.65 7.44 20.76
N ALA A 508 24.11 6.57 19.92
CA ALA A 508 24.54 6.42 18.52
C ALA A 508 23.47 5.64 17.73
N GLY A 509 22.76 6.31 16.83
CA GLY A 509 21.79 5.67 15.95
C GLY A 509 21.11 6.67 15.02
N LYS A 510 21.68 6.89 13.83
CA LYS A 510 21.04 7.60 12.72
C LYS A 510 20.19 6.61 11.88
N PRO A 511 19.09 7.04 11.23
CA PRO A 511 18.17 6.14 10.53
C PRO A 511 18.69 5.64 9.16
N MET A 512 18.39 4.36 8.85
CA MET A 512 18.98 3.50 7.81
C MET A 512 18.23 3.45 6.46
N SER A 513 17.49 4.49 6.02
CA SER A 513 16.78 4.40 4.72
C SER A 513 17.66 4.62 3.47
N GLY A 514 18.94 4.99 3.65
CA GLY A 514 19.87 5.31 2.54
C GLY A 514 20.59 4.10 1.95
N ALA A 515 20.99 3.12 2.76
CA ALA A 515 21.95 2.08 2.36
C ALA A 515 21.43 1.14 1.25
N CYS A 516 20.15 0.72 1.30
CA CYS A 516 19.56 -0.15 0.29
C CYS A 516 19.48 0.52 -1.09
N ASN A 517 19.20 1.83 -1.13
CA ASN A 517 19.28 2.59 -2.37
C ASN A 517 20.73 2.71 -2.82
N THR A 518 21.68 3.04 -1.93
CA THR A 518 23.08 3.20 -2.34
C THR A 518 23.65 1.93 -2.93
N VAL A 519 23.38 0.74 -2.39
CA VAL A 519 23.93 -0.51 -2.96
C VAL A 519 23.29 -0.88 -4.30
N LYS A 520 21.96 -0.76 -4.41
CA LYS A 520 21.25 -0.93 -5.69
C LYS A 520 21.78 0.05 -6.72
N THR A 521 21.97 1.30 -6.32
CA THR A 521 22.51 2.34 -7.20
C THR A 521 24.00 2.12 -7.46
N THR A 522 24.79 1.47 -6.60
CA THR A 522 26.23 1.21 -6.81
C THR A 522 26.46 0.00 -7.71
N VAL A 523 25.68 -1.08 -7.60
CA VAL A 523 25.70 -2.18 -8.60
C VAL A 523 25.33 -1.65 -9.98
N ILE A 524 24.30 -0.79 -10.01
CA ILE A 524 23.74 -0.28 -11.24
C ILE A 524 24.56 0.91 -11.80
N ARG A 525 25.17 1.75 -10.95
CA ARG A 525 26.08 2.85 -11.36
C ARG A 525 27.50 2.38 -11.66
N LYS A 526 28.06 1.40 -10.96
CA LYS A 526 29.38 0.86 -11.35
C LYS A 526 29.30 0.01 -12.61
N GLY A 527 28.12 -0.49 -13.00
CA GLY A 527 27.89 -0.95 -14.36
C GLY A 527 28.08 0.17 -15.41
N LYS A 528 27.75 1.41 -15.05
CA LYS A 528 27.96 2.61 -15.88
C LYS A 528 29.45 2.91 -16.12
N ASP A 529 30.30 2.66 -15.13
CA ASP A 529 31.78 2.79 -15.25
C ASP A 529 32.41 1.69 -16.11
N VAL A 530 31.67 0.60 -16.39
CA VAL A 530 32.10 -0.54 -17.23
C VAL A 530 31.42 -0.51 -18.61
N GLY A 531 30.68 0.55 -18.95
CA GLY A 531 29.97 0.65 -20.24
C GLY A 531 28.77 -0.28 -20.37
N ILE A 532 28.23 -0.81 -19.26
CA ILE A 532 27.03 -1.65 -19.25
C ILE A 532 25.82 -0.75 -19.49
N ALA A 533 24.98 -1.18 -20.45
CA ALA A 533 23.90 -0.41 -21.04
C ALA A 533 22.91 0.17 -20.00
N THR A 534 22.38 1.36 -20.32
CA THR A 534 21.22 2.02 -19.67
C THR A 534 19.93 1.17 -19.71
N ILE A 535 19.98 -0.02 -20.32
CA ILE A 535 18.87 -0.85 -20.76
C ILE A 535 19.22 -2.29 -20.42
N TRP A 536 18.34 -2.98 -19.70
CA TRP A 536 18.50 -4.40 -19.41
C TRP A 536 17.87 -5.22 -20.52
N THR A 537 18.67 -6.05 -21.18
CA THR A 537 18.19 -7.12 -22.07
C THR A 537 17.71 -8.33 -21.26
N VAL A 538 17.12 -9.32 -21.96
CA VAL A 538 16.80 -10.62 -21.35
C VAL A 538 18.05 -11.26 -20.73
N SER A 539 19.19 -11.17 -21.43
CA SER A 539 20.47 -11.68 -20.95
C SER A 539 20.99 -10.93 -19.73
N ASP A 540 20.82 -9.61 -19.66
CA ASP A 540 21.26 -8.82 -18.49
C ASP A 540 20.45 -9.17 -17.24
N LEU A 541 19.12 -9.29 -17.38
CA LEU A 541 18.27 -9.75 -16.28
C LEU A 541 18.64 -11.17 -15.85
N GLY A 542 18.82 -12.08 -16.82
CA GLY A 542 19.27 -13.45 -16.56
C GLY A 542 20.60 -13.47 -15.80
N ASN A 543 21.61 -12.75 -16.26
CA ASN A 543 22.94 -12.65 -15.64
C ASN A 543 22.88 -12.07 -14.22
N PHE A 544 22.05 -11.05 -14.01
CA PHE A 544 21.83 -10.49 -12.68
C PHE A 544 21.23 -11.55 -11.74
N MET A 545 20.18 -12.23 -12.18
CA MET A 545 19.53 -13.27 -11.38
C MET A 545 20.47 -14.46 -11.10
N THR A 546 21.17 -14.98 -12.11
CA THR A 546 22.13 -16.08 -11.92
C THR A 546 23.28 -15.71 -10.99
N SER A 547 23.68 -14.43 -10.95
CA SER A 547 24.71 -13.96 -10.01
C SER A 547 24.26 -13.87 -8.55
N THR A 548 22.94 -13.87 -8.31
CA THR A 548 22.36 -13.71 -6.96
C THR A 548 21.69 -14.98 -6.43
N PHE A 549 21.40 -15.93 -7.30
CA PHE A 549 20.83 -17.23 -6.96
C PHE A 549 21.91 -18.31 -6.78
N PRO A 550 21.55 -19.47 -6.19
CA PRO A 550 22.38 -20.67 -6.23
C PRO A 550 22.73 -21.11 -7.66
N SER A 551 23.93 -21.67 -7.85
CA SER A 551 24.43 -22.16 -9.13
C SER A 551 23.53 -23.23 -9.76
N GLU A 552 22.83 -23.99 -8.93
CA GLU A 552 21.96 -25.09 -9.30
C GLU A 552 20.68 -24.61 -9.98
N LEU A 553 20.31 -23.33 -9.81
CA LEU A 553 19.14 -22.71 -10.43
C LEU A 553 19.47 -21.95 -11.71
N VAL A 554 20.73 -21.89 -12.13
CA VAL A 554 21.19 -21.05 -13.25
C VAL A 554 20.47 -21.40 -14.56
N SER A 555 20.32 -22.69 -14.88
CA SER A 555 19.60 -23.11 -16.09
C SER A 555 18.11 -22.72 -16.04
N CYS A 556 17.46 -22.97 -14.89
CA CYS A 556 16.05 -22.64 -14.70
C CYS A 556 15.79 -21.13 -14.81
N ILE A 557 16.71 -20.31 -14.31
CA ILE A 557 16.65 -18.85 -14.40
C ILE A 557 16.85 -18.39 -15.84
N ALA A 558 17.86 -18.92 -16.53
CA ALA A 558 18.14 -18.56 -17.92
C ALA A 558 16.93 -18.86 -18.82
N GLU A 559 16.29 -20.02 -18.62
CA GLU A 559 15.11 -20.42 -19.36
C GLU A 559 13.86 -19.57 -19.01
N ALA A 560 13.68 -19.17 -17.75
CA ALA A 560 12.56 -18.31 -17.34
C ALA A 560 12.79 -16.80 -17.57
N ALA A 561 14.03 -16.37 -17.86
CA ALA A 561 14.37 -14.96 -18.03
C ALA A 561 13.52 -14.23 -19.09
N PRO A 562 13.14 -14.82 -20.25
CA PRO A 562 12.32 -14.14 -21.25
C PRO A 562 10.95 -13.69 -20.72
N ILE A 563 10.21 -14.59 -20.06
CA ILE A 563 8.88 -14.26 -19.51
C ILE A 563 8.98 -13.29 -18.32
N LEU A 564 10.04 -13.39 -17.51
CA LEU A 564 10.30 -12.44 -16.42
C LEU A 564 10.63 -11.04 -16.93
N HIS A 565 11.49 -10.97 -17.94
CA HIS A 565 11.84 -9.72 -18.59
C HIS A 565 10.59 -9.06 -19.20
N ARG A 566 9.79 -9.83 -19.96
CA ARG A 566 8.53 -9.36 -20.54
C ARG A 566 7.55 -8.85 -19.48
N CYS A 567 7.39 -9.62 -18.39
CA CYS A 567 6.56 -9.24 -17.25
C CYS A 567 7.01 -7.93 -16.60
N LEU A 568 8.30 -7.81 -16.24
CA LEU A 568 8.85 -6.62 -15.61
C LEU A 568 8.87 -5.41 -16.53
N LEU A 569 9.14 -5.60 -17.82
CA LEU A 569 9.12 -4.54 -18.82
C LEU A 569 7.72 -3.95 -18.96
N ARG A 570 6.69 -4.80 -19.06
CA ARG A 570 5.30 -4.35 -19.20
C ARG A 570 4.76 -3.73 -17.93
N LEU A 571 4.96 -4.36 -16.77
CA LEU A 571 4.59 -3.75 -15.49
C LEU A 571 5.34 -2.44 -15.28
N GLY A 572 6.63 -2.40 -15.57
CA GLY A 572 7.46 -1.22 -15.42
C GLY A 572 7.13 -0.09 -16.39
N SER A 573 6.57 -0.44 -17.54
CA SER A 573 6.05 0.50 -18.52
C SER A 573 4.57 0.79 -18.30
N PHE A 574 3.96 0.53 -17.14
CA PHE A 574 2.55 0.86 -16.91
C PHE A 574 2.33 2.40 -16.95
N PRO A 575 1.32 2.96 -17.66
CA PRO A 575 0.19 2.34 -18.40
C PRO A 575 0.46 1.97 -19.87
N TYR A 576 1.69 2.05 -20.35
CA TYR A 576 2.14 1.87 -21.74
C TYR A 576 2.15 0.41 -22.25
N HIS A 577 1.28 -0.50 -21.77
CA HIS A 577 1.35 -1.95 -22.09
C HIS A 577 1.31 -2.32 -23.58
N ASN A 578 0.76 -1.44 -24.42
CA ASN A 578 0.64 -1.66 -25.87
C ASN A 578 1.86 -1.16 -26.66
N ASP A 579 2.64 -0.26 -26.07
CA ASP A 579 3.94 0.17 -26.59
C ASP A 579 4.90 0.23 -25.39
N PRO A 580 5.21 -0.95 -24.79
CA PRO A 580 6.10 -0.98 -23.65
C PRO A 580 7.39 -0.28 -24.06
N HIS A 581 8.01 0.42 -23.11
CA HIS A 581 9.30 1.04 -23.37
C HIS A 581 10.20 -0.02 -24.04
N PRO A 582 10.94 0.29 -25.12
CA PRO A 582 11.65 -0.72 -25.91
C PRO A 582 12.75 -1.46 -25.12
N ALA A 583 12.91 -1.10 -23.85
CA ALA A 583 14.06 -1.35 -23.03
C ALA A 583 13.66 -1.36 -21.55
N LEU A 584 14.12 -2.36 -20.80
CA LEU A 584 13.98 -2.42 -19.35
C LEU A 584 15.02 -1.50 -18.70
N SER A 585 14.75 -0.20 -18.67
CA SER A 585 15.59 0.76 -17.94
C SER A 585 15.50 0.55 -16.43
N LEU A 586 16.39 1.20 -15.66
CA LEU A 586 16.33 1.12 -14.19
C LEU A 586 14.98 1.61 -13.63
N ASP A 587 14.44 2.69 -14.18
CA ASP A 587 13.17 3.26 -13.70
C ASP A 587 11.98 2.37 -14.07
N VAL A 588 12.02 1.75 -15.26
CA VAL A 588 11.04 0.74 -15.68
C VAL A 588 11.14 -0.47 -14.75
N LEU A 589 12.33 -1.04 -14.53
CA LEU A 589 12.52 -2.16 -13.62
C LEU A 589 12.01 -1.84 -12.21
N ARG A 590 12.36 -0.67 -11.67
CA ARG A 590 11.93 -0.22 -10.35
C ARG A 590 10.41 -0.11 -10.26
N THR A 591 9.77 0.44 -11.29
CA THR A 591 8.31 0.58 -11.36
C THR A 591 7.65 -0.79 -11.42
N GLY A 592 8.17 -1.69 -12.26
CA GLY A 592 7.66 -3.06 -12.39
C GLY A 592 7.77 -3.84 -11.08
N MET A 593 8.90 -3.71 -10.38
CA MET A 593 9.09 -4.25 -9.04
C MET A 593 8.08 -3.68 -8.05
N ILE A 594 7.86 -2.36 -8.03
CA ILE A 594 6.90 -1.74 -7.10
C ILE A 594 5.50 -2.27 -7.34
N ILE A 595 5.07 -2.36 -8.60
CA ILE A 595 3.74 -2.90 -8.93
C ILE A 595 3.64 -4.35 -8.48
N LEU A 596 4.62 -5.19 -8.82
CA LEU A 596 4.66 -6.60 -8.44
C LEU A 596 4.60 -6.80 -6.90
N LEU A 597 5.36 -6.01 -6.15
CA LEU A 597 5.39 -6.04 -4.69
C LEU A 597 4.08 -5.56 -4.05
N ARG A 598 3.32 -4.73 -4.76
CA ARG A 598 2.03 -4.24 -4.28
C ARG A 598 0.87 -5.13 -4.69
N LEU A 599 1.02 -5.89 -5.79
CA LEU A 599 0.11 -6.98 -6.14
C LEU A 599 0.00 -7.99 -4.98
N ASP A 600 1.11 -8.25 -4.28
CA ASP A 600 1.19 -9.14 -3.11
C ASP A 600 0.40 -8.65 -1.86
N ARG A 601 -0.01 -7.38 -1.80
CA ARG A 601 -0.56 -6.78 -0.56
C ARG A 601 -2.08 -6.56 -0.54
N GLY A 602 -2.82 -7.04 -1.54
CA GLY A 602 -4.30 -7.00 -1.60
C GLY A 602 -4.96 -5.61 -1.59
N LYS A 603 -4.20 -4.52 -1.39
CA LYS A 603 -4.71 -3.15 -1.18
C LYS A 603 -4.47 -2.20 -2.34
N LEU A 604 -3.98 -2.69 -3.48
CA LEU A 604 -3.64 -1.82 -4.60
C LEU A 604 -4.90 -1.23 -5.26
N LEU A 605 -6.00 -1.99 -5.39
CA LEU A 605 -7.13 -1.61 -6.25
C LEU A 605 -8.51 -1.52 -5.56
N ASP A 606 -8.71 -2.17 -4.40
CA ASP A 606 -9.97 -2.14 -3.63
C ASP A 606 -9.76 -1.37 -2.31
N HIS A 607 -10.12 -0.09 -2.32
CA HIS A 607 -10.10 0.76 -1.12
C HIS A 607 -11.45 0.77 -0.39
N ASP A 608 -12.48 0.12 -0.94
CA ASP A 608 -13.89 0.31 -0.54
C ASP A 608 -14.42 -0.72 0.47
N ASN A 609 -13.66 -1.76 0.82
CA ASN A 609 -14.06 -2.75 1.84
C ASN A 609 -13.21 -2.63 3.11
N ASP A 610 -13.72 -1.85 4.07
CA ASP A 610 -13.11 -1.53 5.37
C ASP A 610 -13.11 -2.68 6.40
N ASP A 611 -13.63 -3.86 6.05
CA ASP A 611 -13.59 -5.03 6.92
C ASP A 611 -12.23 -5.74 6.80
N ALA A 612 -11.28 -5.27 7.61
CA ALA A 612 -10.03 -5.97 7.89
C ALA A 612 -10.32 -7.29 8.65
N SER A 613 -10.81 -8.28 7.91
CA SER A 613 -10.92 -9.66 8.38
C SER A 613 -9.51 -10.19 8.68
N LEU A 614 -9.34 -10.79 9.85
CA LEU A 614 -8.17 -11.60 10.21
C LEU A 614 -8.09 -12.91 9.40
N VAL A 615 -9.03 -13.13 8.49
CA VAL A 615 -9.02 -14.21 7.50
C VAL A 615 -8.30 -13.67 6.28
N TYR A 616 -7.00 -14.00 6.21
CA TYR A 616 -6.08 -13.99 5.06
C TYR A 616 -6.26 -12.93 3.92
N PRO A 617 -5.17 -12.28 3.46
CA PRO A 617 -5.23 -11.40 2.28
C PRO A 617 -5.30 -12.26 0.99
N ASP A 618 -6.45 -12.88 0.73
CA ASP A 618 -6.45 -14.22 0.12
C ASP A 618 -6.54 -14.32 -1.41
N ARG A 619 -6.81 -13.25 -2.15
CA ARG A 619 -7.08 -13.36 -3.60
C ARG A 619 -6.61 -12.15 -4.39
N PHE A 620 -5.98 -12.40 -5.54
CA PHE A 620 -5.89 -11.36 -6.57
C PHE A 620 -7.30 -10.96 -7.01
N SER A 621 -7.61 -9.66 -6.93
CA SER A 621 -8.82 -9.11 -7.57
C SER A 621 -8.83 -9.42 -9.07
N ALA A 622 -10.02 -9.46 -9.68
CA ALA A 622 -10.14 -9.71 -11.12
C ALA A 622 -9.24 -8.77 -11.95
N LYS A 623 -9.16 -7.51 -11.54
CA LYS A 623 -8.34 -6.48 -12.17
C LYS A 623 -6.83 -6.75 -12.01
N GLN A 624 -6.37 -7.18 -10.82
CA GLN A 624 -4.97 -7.62 -10.64
C GLN A 624 -4.61 -8.84 -11.51
N ARG A 625 -5.54 -9.78 -11.69
CA ARG A 625 -5.33 -10.95 -12.57
C ARG A 625 -5.23 -10.55 -14.04
N VAL A 626 -6.04 -9.59 -14.49
CA VAL A 626 -5.90 -9.02 -15.84
C VAL A 626 -4.54 -8.38 -16.03
N LEU A 627 -4.11 -7.51 -15.11
CA LEU A 627 -2.83 -6.83 -15.20
C LEU A 627 -1.65 -7.81 -15.26
N LEU A 628 -1.67 -8.83 -14.40
CA LEU A 628 -0.65 -9.87 -14.38
C LEU A 628 -0.67 -10.73 -15.65
N TYR A 629 -1.85 -11.08 -16.15
CA TYR A 629 -1.99 -11.79 -17.42
C TYR A 629 -1.37 -10.99 -18.57
N GLN A 630 -1.79 -9.73 -18.71
CA GLN A 630 -1.32 -8.82 -19.75
C GLN A 630 0.19 -8.59 -19.68
N SER A 631 0.82 -8.61 -18.50
CA SER A 631 2.28 -8.46 -18.42
C SER A 631 3.03 -9.68 -18.96
N MET A 632 2.40 -10.86 -18.99
CA MET A 632 3.05 -12.11 -19.41
C MET A 632 2.75 -12.52 -20.86
N THR A 633 1.72 -11.95 -21.51
CA THR A 633 1.34 -12.31 -22.88
C THR A 633 2.38 -11.86 -23.91
N GLU A 634 2.39 -12.47 -25.09
CA GLU A 634 3.21 -11.97 -26.21
C GLU A 634 2.71 -10.61 -26.73
N PRO A 635 3.57 -9.82 -27.39
CA PRO A 635 3.12 -8.61 -28.08
C PRO A 635 2.24 -9.04 -29.23
N LEU A 636 0.96 -8.71 -29.12
CA LEU A 636 0.10 -8.74 -30.29
C LEU A 636 0.50 -7.52 -31.14
N GLY A 637 0.57 -7.71 -32.46
CA GLY A 637 1.01 -6.66 -33.39
C GLY A 637 0.18 -5.37 -33.28
N THR A 638 0.61 -4.32 -34.00
CA THR A 638 -0.03 -3.00 -33.98
C THR A 638 -1.54 -3.11 -34.17
N PHE A 639 -2.32 -2.76 -33.16
CA PHE A 639 -3.78 -2.81 -33.22
C PHE A 639 -4.33 -1.57 -33.93
N ALA A 640 -5.38 -1.76 -34.72
CA ALA A 640 -6.27 -0.66 -35.05
C ALA A 640 -6.88 -0.16 -33.74
N GLN A 641 -6.70 1.11 -33.42
CA GLN A 641 -7.31 1.73 -32.24
C GLN A 641 -8.84 1.63 -32.38
N GLU A 642 -9.45 0.71 -31.64
CA GLU A 642 -10.87 0.81 -31.30
C GLU A 642 -11.08 2.06 -30.44
N SER A 643 -12.30 2.60 -30.44
CA SER A 643 -12.63 3.80 -29.66
C SER A 643 -12.39 3.55 -28.17
N ARG A 644 -11.43 4.27 -27.60
CA ARG A 644 -11.08 4.26 -26.17
C ARG A 644 -12.32 4.44 -25.30
N ASN A 645 -12.57 3.53 -24.36
CA ASN A 645 -13.65 3.65 -23.37
C ASN A 645 -13.09 3.76 -21.93
N PRO A 646 -13.89 4.23 -20.95
CA PRO A 646 -13.42 4.38 -19.57
C PRO A 646 -13.01 3.06 -18.87
N GLU A 647 -13.56 1.92 -19.27
CA GLU A 647 -13.17 0.62 -18.70
C GLU A 647 -11.77 0.19 -19.13
N ASP A 648 -11.35 0.57 -20.35
CA ASP A 648 -9.97 0.37 -20.84
C ASP A 648 -8.95 1.12 -19.96
N ASP A 649 -9.39 2.18 -19.31
CA ASP A 649 -8.59 3.05 -18.47
C ASP A 649 -8.64 2.72 -16.98
N TYR A 650 -9.37 1.67 -16.57
CA TYR A 650 -9.54 1.32 -15.16
C TYR A 650 -8.21 1.21 -14.39
N HIS A 651 -7.24 0.43 -14.89
CA HIS A 651 -5.96 0.26 -14.20
C HIS A 651 -5.17 1.57 -14.18
N LEU A 652 -5.25 2.37 -15.25
CA LEU A 652 -4.57 3.66 -15.34
C LEU A 652 -5.13 4.65 -14.32
N ALA A 653 -6.46 4.76 -14.24
CA ALA A 653 -7.14 5.56 -13.22
C ALA A 653 -6.69 5.15 -11.82
N LYS A 654 -6.65 3.84 -11.52
CA LYS A 654 -6.19 3.34 -10.22
C LYS A 654 -4.70 3.60 -9.97
N ALA A 655 -3.84 3.45 -10.97
CA ALA A 655 -2.42 3.79 -10.83
C ALA A 655 -2.24 5.28 -10.53
N ILE A 656 -2.94 6.17 -11.25
CA ILE A 656 -2.92 7.61 -10.99
C ILE A 656 -3.47 7.90 -9.59
N GLU A 657 -4.53 7.23 -9.15
CA GLU A 657 -5.07 7.37 -7.79
C GLU A 657 -4.01 7.03 -6.73
N ILE A 658 -3.31 5.90 -6.89
CA ILE A 658 -2.28 5.43 -5.95
C ILE A 658 -1.06 6.35 -5.95
N ILE A 659 -0.60 6.75 -7.13
CA ILE A 659 0.52 7.67 -7.26
C ILE A 659 0.13 9.01 -6.66
N THR A 660 -1.07 9.53 -6.93
CA THR A 660 -1.60 10.78 -6.36
C THR A 660 -1.73 10.70 -4.85
N TYR A 661 -2.21 9.58 -4.33
CA TYR A 661 -2.28 9.31 -2.89
C TYR A 661 -0.88 9.27 -2.26
N GLY A 662 0.11 8.72 -2.97
CA GLY A 662 1.50 8.68 -2.53
C GLY A 662 2.34 9.89 -2.93
N ASN A 663 1.77 10.88 -3.64
CA ASN A 663 2.51 11.99 -4.23
C ASN A 663 2.83 13.02 -3.18
N PHE A 664 3.86 12.70 -2.43
CA PHE A 664 4.27 13.39 -1.24
C PHE A 664 5.73 13.74 -1.39
N LYS A 665 6.00 15.02 -1.61
CA LYS A 665 7.35 15.54 -1.68
C LYS A 665 7.81 15.86 -0.27
N ARG A 666 8.86 15.18 0.18
CA ARG A 666 9.57 15.60 1.39
C ARG A 666 10.24 16.94 1.13
N ASN A 667 10.04 17.88 2.03
CA ASN A 667 10.75 19.13 1.98
C ASN A 667 12.25 18.85 2.18
N SER A 668 13.09 19.26 1.23
CA SER A 668 14.54 18.98 1.29
C SER A 668 15.21 19.66 2.49
N ARG A 669 14.66 20.78 2.99
CA ARG A 669 15.13 21.44 4.21
C ARG A 669 14.56 20.82 5.48
N PHE A 670 13.38 20.18 5.39
CA PHE A 670 12.70 19.55 6.53
C PHE A 670 12.26 18.13 6.14
N PRO A 671 13.16 17.13 6.23
CA PRO A 671 12.90 15.77 5.73
C PRO A 671 11.71 15.06 6.39
N THR A 672 11.26 15.57 7.54
CA THR A 672 10.06 15.12 8.27
C THR A 672 8.77 15.70 7.72
N ALA A 673 8.84 16.85 7.05
CA ALA A 673 7.70 17.57 6.53
C ALA A 673 7.43 17.18 5.07
N VAL A 674 6.15 16.97 4.76
CA VAL A 674 5.71 16.36 3.51
C VAL A 674 4.65 17.25 2.89
N SER A 675 4.88 17.77 1.68
CA SER A 675 3.87 18.48 0.91
C SER A 675 3.26 17.55 -0.14
N LYS A 676 1.97 17.69 -0.44
CA LYS A 676 1.39 17.05 -1.63
C LYS A 676 2.15 17.57 -2.87
N GLY A 677 2.56 16.67 -3.75
CA GLY A 677 3.11 17.01 -5.04
C GLY A 677 2.03 17.59 -5.97
N PRO A 678 2.40 18.06 -7.17
CA PRO A 678 1.44 18.53 -8.16
C PRO A 678 0.43 17.43 -8.51
N GLU A 679 -0.81 17.80 -8.81
CA GLU A 679 -1.79 16.83 -9.30
C GLU A 679 -1.35 16.29 -10.66
N TYR A 680 -1.57 15.00 -10.87
CA TYR A 680 -1.29 14.38 -12.16
C TYR A 680 -2.39 14.75 -13.15
N SER A 681 -2.04 14.79 -14.44
CA SER A 681 -3.02 15.00 -15.50
C SER A 681 -4.16 13.97 -15.41
N PRO A 682 -5.38 14.32 -15.88
CA PRO A 682 -6.46 13.36 -16.03
C PRO A 682 -6.05 12.16 -16.88
N VAL A 683 -6.73 11.02 -16.67
CA VAL A 683 -6.44 9.71 -17.27
C VAL A 683 -6.40 9.78 -18.80
N GLU A 684 -7.23 10.64 -19.39
CA GLU A 684 -7.37 10.85 -20.83
C GLU A 684 -6.09 11.39 -21.48
N HIS A 685 -5.22 12.04 -20.70
CA HIS A 685 -3.95 12.60 -21.18
C HIS A 685 -2.83 11.55 -21.30
N PHE A 686 -3.06 10.34 -20.77
CA PHE A 686 -2.11 9.23 -20.89
C PHE A 686 -2.62 8.22 -21.92
N PRO A 687 -1.72 7.43 -22.53
CA PRO A 687 -2.12 6.28 -23.35
C PRO A 687 -2.99 5.30 -22.54
N SER A 688 -4.03 4.77 -23.19
CA SER A 688 -4.94 3.82 -22.55
C SER A 688 -4.20 2.61 -21.99
N SER A 689 -4.59 2.18 -20.78
CA SER A 689 -4.09 0.93 -20.21
C SER A 689 -4.67 -0.32 -20.89
N ASN A 690 -5.73 -0.18 -21.69
CA ASN A 690 -6.47 -1.29 -22.30
C ASN A 690 -6.79 -2.40 -21.29
N SER A 691 -7.33 -2.02 -20.13
CA SER A 691 -7.62 -2.91 -19.00
C SER A 691 -8.63 -4.00 -19.32
N THR A 692 -9.39 -3.88 -20.42
CA THR A 692 -10.34 -4.88 -20.91
C THR A 692 -9.70 -5.86 -21.90
N PHE A 693 -8.47 -5.57 -22.34
CA PHE A 693 -7.85 -6.26 -23.46
C PHE A 693 -7.19 -7.58 -23.04
N THR A 694 -7.93 -8.67 -23.21
CA THR A 694 -7.53 -9.99 -22.72
C THR A 694 -7.34 -11.02 -23.83
N SER A 695 -7.23 -10.59 -25.09
CA SER A 695 -7.08 -11.48 -26.25
C SER A 695 -5.64 -11.95 -26.50
N GLY A 696 -4.67 -11.39 -25.76
CA GLY A 696 -3.29 -11.89 -25.68
C GLY A 696 -3.25 -13.38 -25.34
N LYS A 697 -2.08 -13.99 -25.53
CA LYS A 697 -1.82 -15.39 -25.20
C LYS A 697 -0.46 -15.50 -24.51
N ILE A 698 -0.36 -16.33 -23.47
CA ILE A 698 0.91 -16.66 -22.83
C ILE A 698 1.39 -17.99 -23.41
N PRO A 699 2.57 -18.07 -24.04
CA PRO A 699 3.10 -19.34 -24.54
C PRO A 699 3.22 -20.36 -23.41
N VAL A 700 2.76 -21.59 -23.66
CA VAL A 700 2.75 -22.65 -22.63
C VAL A 700 4.16 -22.98 -22.16
N GLU A 701 5.13 -23.02 -23.07
CA GLU A 701 6.53 -23.29 -22.73
C GLU A 701 7.10 -22.22 -21.80
N ASP A 702 6.95 -20.93 -22.15
CA ASP A 702 7.37 -19.81 -21.29
C ASP A 702 6.73 -19.89 -19.90
N PHE A 703 5.42 -20.19 -19.86
CA PHE A 703 4.67 -20.24 -18.61
C PHE A 703 5.08 -21.42 -17.74
N ARG A 704 5.31 -22.59 -18.35
CA ARG A 704 5.83 -23.79 -17.70
C ARG A 704 7.17 -23.51 -17.01
N LEU A 705 8.08 -22.80 -17.68
CA LEU A 705 9.40 -22.42 -17.15
C LEU A 705 9.29 -21.49 -15.94
N LEU A 706 8.34 -20.55 -15.96
CA LEU A 706 8.04 -19.69 -14.82
C LEU A 706 7.53 -20.49 -13.62
N LEU A 707 6.55 -21.38 -13.83
CA LEU A 707 5.98 -22.22 -12.77
C LEU A 707 7.07 -23.10 -12.11
N ARG A 708 7.96 -23.69 -12.93
CA ARG A 708 9.09 -24.48 -12.44
C ARG A 708 10.04 -23.65 -11.55
N LEU A 709 10.42 -22.45 -12.01
CA LEU A 709 11.28 -21.56 -11.24
C LEU A 709 10.62 -21.13 -9.92
N MET A 710 9.30 -20.89 -9.93
CA MET A 710 8.54 -20.57 -8.71
C MET A 710 8.60 -21.72 -7.70
N LEU A 711 8.36 -22.96 -8.12
CA LEU A 711 8.43 -24.13 -7.23
C LEU A 711 9.82 -24.29 -6.60
N LEU A 712 10.88 -24.19 -7.40
CA LEU A 712 12.26 -24.31 -6.91
C LEU A 712 12.65 -23.17 -5.97
N THR A 713 12.23 -21.95 -6.30
CA THR A 713 12.49 -20.78 -5.45
C THR A 713 11.79 -20.91 -4.09
N GLN A 714 10.58 -21.47 -4.03
CA GLN A 714 9.90 -21.71 -2.76
C GLN A 714 10.65 -22.69 -1.86
N LEU A 715 11.18 -23.78 -2.44
CA LEU A 715 12.03 -24.73 -1.70
C LEU A 715 13.29 -24.05 -1.18
N TYR A 716 13.94 -23.25 -2.01
CA TYR A 716 15.12 -22.50 -1.60
C TYR A 716 14.79 -21.57 -0.43
N VAL A 717 13.76 -20.72 -0.56
CA VAL A 717 13.32 -19.79 0.50
C VAL A 717 12.93 -20.52 1.79
N ALA A 718 12.41 -21.75 1.69
CA ALA A 718 12.11 -22.62 2.83
C ALA A 718 13.35 -23.21 3.52
N GLY A 719 14.57 -22.87 3.08
CA GLY A 719 15.80 -23.31 3.70
C GLY A 719 16.36 -24.62 3.15
N ILE A 720 15.78 -25.17 2.08
CA ILE A 720 16.24 -26.41 1.48
C ILE A 720 17.50 -26.12 0.66
N GLY A 721 18.56 -26.86 0.94
CA GLY A 721 19.84 -26.71 0.25
C GLY A 721 19.72 -26.99 -1.26
N PRO A 722 20.32 -26.15 -2.12
CA PRO A 722 20.16 -26.24 -3.56
C PRO A 722 20.75 -27.49 -4.18
N GLU A 723 21.69 -28.17 -3.50
CA GLU A 723 22.23 -29.46 -3.89
C GLU A 723 21.14 -30.53 -4.06
N ASN A 724 20.02 -30.40 -3.34
CA ASN A 724 18.89 -31.32 -3.43
C ASN A 724 18.04 -31.11 -4.70
N PHE A 725 18.16 -29.98 -5.41
CA PHE A 725 17.28 -29.68 -6.54
C PHE A 725 17.55 -30.61 -7.73
N THR A 726 18.81 -30.97 -7.95
CA THR A 726 19.22 -31.82 -9.07
C THR A 726 18.64 -33.23 -8.96
N SER A 727 18.57 -33.80 -7.74
CA SER A 727 18.02 -35.15 -7.52
C SER A 727 16.51 -35.25 -7.75
N PHE A 728 15.78 -34.13 -7.67
CA PHE A 728 14.32 -34.12 -7.78
C PHE A 728 13.79 -33.38 -9.01
N LEU A 729 14.66 -32.95 -9.94
CA LEU A 729 14.25 -32.12 -11.06
C LEU A 729 13.14 -32.80 -11.91
N SER A 730 13.27 -34.08 -12.22
CA SER A 730 12.25 -34.84 -12.97
C SER A 730 10.88 -34.86 -12.25
N GLU A 731 10.88 -35.00 -10.92
CA GLU A 731 9.65 -34.94 -10.14
C GLU A 731 9.06 -33.53 -10.09
N ILE A 732 9.91 -32.51 -10.00
CA ILE A 732 9.51 -31.09 -10.08
C ILE A 732 8.89 -30.77 -11.44
N GLU A 733 9.41 -31.31 -12.54
CA GLU A 733 8.81 -31.18 -13.87
C GLU A 733 7.39 -31.76 -13.87
N GLY A 734 7.20 -32.97 -13.32
CA GLY A 734 5.86 -33.56 -13.17
C GLY A 734 4.91 -32.72 -12.32
N LYS A 735 5.38 -32.08 -11.25
CA LYS A 735 4.56 -31.15 -10.44
C LYS A 735 4.26 -29.84 -11.16
N THR A 736 5.20 -29.36 -11.97
CA THR A 736 5.02 -28.20 -12.85
C THR A 736 3.92 -28.48 -13.87
N ASP A 737 3.93 -29.67 -14.48
CA ASP A 737 2.90 -30.09 -15.44
C ASP A 737 1.52 -30.22 -14.78
N CYS A 738 1.46 -30.71 -13.53
CA CYS A 738 0.21 -30.75 -12.76
C CYS A 738 -0.39 -29.35 -12.52
N LEU A 739 0.45 -28.34 -12.24
CA LEU A 739 0.02 -26.94 -12.10
C LEU A 739 -0.42 -26.37 -13.45
N LEU A 740 0.40 -26.55 -14.48
CA LEU A 740 0.16 -26.06 -15.83
C LEU A 740 -1.15 -26.61 -16.41
N ALA A 741 -1.47 -27.88 -16.17
CA ALA A 741 -2.71 -28.50 -16.63
C ALA A 741 -3.98 -27.76 -16.15
N THR A 742 -3.90 -27.02 -15.05
CA THR A 742 -5.01 -26.20 -14.53
C THR A 742 -5.26 -24.95 -15.40
N PHE A 743 -4.23 -24.49 -16.11
CA PHE A 743 -4.26 -23.33 -17.01
C PHE A 743 -4.55 -23.71 -18.47
N LEU A 744 -4.62 -25.00 -18.77
CA LEU A 744 -4.96 -25.49 -20.09
C LEU A 744 -6.45 -25.83 -20.13
N THR A 745 -7.11 -25.39 -21.19
CA THR A 745 -8.47 -25.85 -21.50
C THR A 745 -8.45 -27.35 -21.77
N GLY A 746 -9.54 -28.06 -21.44
CA GLY A 746 -9.62 -29.52 -21.58
C GLY A 746 -9.47 -30.06 -23.02
N ASP A 747 -9.28 -29.17 -24.00
CA ASP A 747 -9.01 -29.52 -25.40
C ASP A 747 -7.57 -29.99 -25.64
N GLY A 748 -6.63 -29.77 -24.71
CA GLY A 748 -5.28 -30.36 -24.70
C GLY A 748 -4.37 -30.01 -25.89
N LEU A 749 -4.86 -29.25 -26.87
CA LEU A 749 -4.20 -28.92 -28.12
C LEU A 749 -3.70 -27.47 -28.17
N SER A 750 -4.03 -26.64 -27.17
CA SER A 750 -3.57 -25.25 -27.14
C SER A 750 -2.13 -25.15 -26.64
N ASN A 751 -1.25 -24.60 -27.49
CA ASN A 751 0.14 -24.27 -27.13
C ASN A 751 0.25 -22.95 -26.34
N ALA A 752 -0.88 -22.37 -25.92
CA ALA A 752 -0.92 -21.11 -25.18
C ALA A 752 -2.04 -21.07 -24.13
N VAL A 753 -1.79 -20.31 -23.07
CA VAL A 753 -2.75 -20.01 -21.99
C VAL A 753 -3.57 -18.77 -22.35
N SER A 754 -4.89 -18.94 -22.49
CA SER A 754 -5.84 -17.84 -22.69
C SER A 754 -6.14 -17.10 -21.37
N PHE A 755 -6.66 -15.89 -21.45
CA PHE A 755 -7.09 -15.16 -20.26
C PHE A 755 -8.19 -15.89 -19.50
N THR A 756 -9.16 -16.47 -20.21
CA THR A 756 -10.27 -17.18 -19.57
C THR A 756 -9.78 -18.38 -18.74
N ALA A 757 -8.81 -19.13 -19.26
CA ALA A 757 -8.21 -20.24 -18.52
C ALA A 757 -7.37 -19.72 -17.34
N PHE A 758 -6.59 -18.65 -17.55
CA PHE A 758 -5.80 -18.01 -16.50
C PHE A 758 -6.63 -17.45 -15.35
N ASP A 759 -7.65 -16.66 -15.68
CA ASP A 759 -8.56 -16.04 -14.72
C ASP A 759 -9.32 -17.10 -13.93
N SER A 760 -9.88 -18.11 -14.62
CA SER A 760 -10.58 -19.22 -13.98
C SER A 760 -9.66 -20.02 -13.05
N ALA A 761 -8.44 -20.36 -13.50
CA ALA A 761 -7.48 -21.10 -12.68
C ALA A 761 -7.12 -20.34 -11.40
N LEU A 762 -6.87 -19.03 -11.47
CA LEU A 762 -6.53 -18.22 -10.31
C LEU A 762 -7.74 -17.89 -9.42
N ALA A 763 -8.91 -17.64 -9.99
CA ALA A 763 -10.11 -17.36 -9.22
C ALA A 763 -10.57 -18.58 -8.41
N ASN A 764 -10.52 -19.76 -9.04
CA ASN A 764 -11.19 -20.96 -8.53
C ASN A 764 -10.23 -21.99 -7.93
N SER A 765 -8.97 -22.06 -8.38
CA SER A 765 -8.09 -23.20 -8.08
C SER A 765 -6.72 -22.84 -7.49
N MET A 766 -6.19 -21.64 -7.75
CA MET A 766 -4.79 -21.30 -7.43
C MET A 766 -4.62 -19.84 -7.03
N GLN A 767 -5.44 -19.39 -6.09
CA GLN A 767 -5.51 -18.00 -5.65
C GLN A 767 -4.17 -17.45 -5.15
N ASN A 768 -3.34 -18.32 -4.55
CA ASN A 768 -2.08 -17.96 -3.92
C ASN A 768 -0.84 -18.13 -4.82
N LEU A 769 -0.98 -18.68 -6.03
CA LEU A 769 0.16 -19.07 -6.87
C LEU A 769 1.16 -17.93 -7.06
N PHE A 770 0.68 -16.74 -7.44
CA PHE A 770 1.53 -15.60 -7.75
C PHE A 770 1.88 -14.70 -6.55
N LEU A 771 1.44 -15.01 -5.33
CA LEU A 771 1.92 -14.33 -4.12
C LEU A 771 3.42 -14.58 -3.88
N GLY A 772 3.92 -15.70 -4.40
CA GLY A 772 5.34 -16.03 -4.43
C GLY A 772 6.13 -15.33 -5.54
N LEU A 773 5.48 -14.70 -6.51
CA LEU A 773 6.14 -14.18 -7.71
C LEU A 773 7.25 -13.17 -7.39
N PRO A 774 7.11 -12.23 -6.45
CA PRO A 774 8.24 -11.36 -6.07
C PRO A 774 9.48 -12.11 -5.54
N ARG A 775 9.31 -13.30 -4.95
CA ARG A 775 10.41 -14.09 -4.37
C ARG A 775 11.39 -14.59 -5.44
N ILE A 776 10.93 -14.80 -6.68
CA ILE A 776 11.81 -15.23 -7.78
C ILE A 776 12.73 -14.11 -8.27
N LEU A 777 12.51 -12.87 -7.84
CA LEU A 777 13.42 -11.74 -8.11
C LEU A 777 14.49 -11.62 -7.01
N GLY A 778 14.51 -12.62 -6.11
CA GLY A 778 15.58 -12.91 -5.19
C GLY A 778 15.84 -11.77 -4.20
N PRO A 779 17.08 -11.25 -4.13
CA PRO A 779 17.46 -10.19 -3.19
C PRO A 779 16.66 -8.89 -3.36
N LEU A 780 16.05 -8.66 -4.53
CA LEU A 780 15.20 -7.49 -4.76
C LEU A 780 13.96 -7.48 -3.84
N HIS A 781 13.57 -8.65 -3.32
CA HIS A 781 12.46 -8.86 -2.40
C HIS A 781 12.89 -9.26 -0.98
N SER A 782 14.19 -9.32 -0.67
CA SER A 782 14.65 -9.80 0.65
C SER A 782 14.17 -8.89 1.79
N VAL A 783 13.69 -9.52 2.85
CA VAL A 783 13.31 -8.86 4.11
C VAL A 783 14.46 -8.70 5.08
N LYS A 784 15.61 -9.34 4.79
CA LYS A 784 16.78 -9.20 5.63
C LYS A 784 17.24 -7.74 5.58
N PRO A 785 17.55 -7.13 6.74
CA PRO A 785 18.12 -5.80 6.76
C PRO A 785 19.42 -5.84 5.96
N PHE A 786 19.64 -4.80 5.16
CA PHE A 786 20.88 -4.65 4.40
C PHE A 786 22.07 -4.59 5.40
N PRO A 787 23.17 -5.33 5.19
CA PRO A 787 24.38 -5.25 6.04
C PRO A 787 24.98 -3.81 6.08
N PRO A 788 25.97 -3.51 6.97
CA PRO A 788 26.17 -2.19 7.59
C PRO A 788 26.52 -1.04 6.62
N ALA A 789 26.54 0.18 7.18
CA ALA A 789 26.41 1.51 6.53
C ALA A 789 27.25 1.83 5.28
N THR A 790 28.28 1.07 4.96
CA THR A 790 29.12 1.27 3.78
C THR A 790 28.59 0.49 2.58
N PRO A 791 28.24 1.14 1.45
CA PRO A 791 27.87 0.45 0.24
C PRO A 791 29.04 -0.42 -0.27
N PRO A 792 28.77 -1.54 -0.94
CA PRO A 792 29.82 -2.39 -1.50
C PRO A 792 30.66 -1.58 -2.47
N SER A 793 31.97 -1.75 -2.36
CA SER A 793 32.95 -1.04 -3.16
C SER A 793 33.08 -1.58 -4.58
N SER A 794 32.53 -2.76 -4.88
CA SER A 794 32.63 -3.42 -6.17
C SER A 794 31.37 -4.23 -6.54
N VAL A 795 31.22 -4.56 -7.83
CA VAL A 795 30.12 -5.42 -8.32
C VAL A 795 30.17 -6.83 -7.67
N PRO A 796 31.32 -7.53 -7.59
CA PRO A 796 31.39 -8.83 -6.92
C PRO A 796 31.02 -8.78 -5.44
N GLU A 797 31.45 -7.72 -4.73
CA GLU A 797 31.09 -7.54 -3.33
C GLU A 797 29.58 -7.33 -3.18
N ALA A 798 28.98 -6.56 -4.07
CA ALA A 798 27.55 -6.33 -4.06
C ALA A 798 26.75 -7.59 -4.41
N GLN A 799 27.19 -8.37 -5.40
CA GLN A 799 26.61 -9.67 -5.73
C GLN A 799 26.70 -10.63 -4.53
N LYS A 800 27.84 -10.66 -3.83
CA LYS A 800 28.01 -11.43 -2.59
C LYS A 800 27.00 -10.99 -1.53
N VAL A 801 26.87 -9.70 -1.28
CA VAL A 801 25.88 -9.18 -0.31
C VAL A 801 24.45 -9.52 -0.72
N LEU A 802 24.10 -9.39 -1.99
CA LEU A 802 22.78 -9.74 -2.51
C LEU A 802 22.51 -11.25 -2.34
N LYS A 803 23.51 -12.10 -2.63
CA LYS A 803 23.42 -13.56 -2.41
C LYS A 803 23.25 -13.89 -0.94
N GLU A 804 23.96 -13.23 -0.03
CA GLU A 804 23.79 -13.38 1.42
C GLU A 804 22.38 -12.95 1.90
N LEU A 805 21.85 -11.87 1.33
CA LEU A 805 20.48 -11.41 1.61
C LEU A 805 19.41 -12.38 1.12
N PHE A 806 19.67 -13.09 0.03
CA PHE A 806 18.73 -14.08 -0.50
C PHE A 806 18.93 -15.48 0.09
N THR A 807 20.09 -15.76 0.68
CA THR A 807 20.35 -16.99 1.41
C THR A 807 19.30 -17.13 2.52
N PRO A 808 18.61 -18.26 2.67
CA PRO A 808 17.64 -18.48 3.74
C PRO A 808 18.25 -18.27 5.13
N SER A 809 17.45 -17.81 6.10
CA SER A 809 17.91 -17.69 7.50
C SER A 809 17.94 -19.03 8.23
N VAL A 810 17.18 -20.00 7.73
CA VAL A 810 17.02 -21.32 8.31
C VAL A 810 17.49 -22.33 7.28
N THR A 811 18.21 -23.35 7.75
CA THR A 811 18.49 -24.55 6.96
C THR A 811 17.46 -25.60 7.35
N THR A 812 16.72 -26.07 6.36
CA THR A 812 15.67 -27.08 6.53
C THR A 812 16.17 -28.36 5.88
N GLU A 813 16.15 -29.46 6.65
CA GLU A 813 16.39 -30.77 6.07
C GLU A 813 15.19 -31.16 5.20
N PRO A 814 15.43 -31.83 4.04
CA PRO A 814 14.34 -32.40 3.27
C PRO A 814 13.43 -33.26 4.16
N PRO A 815 12.10 -33.26 3.92
CA PRO A 815 11.20 -34.12 4.67
C PRO A 815 11.69 -35.58 4.59
N PRO A 816 11.64 -36.35 5.70
CA PRO A 816 12.02 -37.74 5.66
C PRO A 816 11.19 -38.47 4.60
N LYS A 817 11.81 -39.41 3.89
CA LYS A 817 11.15 -40.14 2.81
C LYS A 817 9.89 -40.83 3.35
N ALA A 818 8.73 -40.35 2.91
CA ALA A 818 7.43 -40.84 3.30
C ALA A 818 6.78 -41.64 2.14
N ILE A 819 5.55 -42.12 2.35
CA ILE A 819 4.76 -42.82 1.33
C ILE A 819 4.27 -41.84 0.25
N ILE A 820 3.84 -40.65 0.66
CA ILE A 820 3.25 -39.60 -0.18
C ILE A 820 4.13 -38.35 -0.19
N MET A 821 4.48 -37.82 0.98
CA MET A 821 5.21 -36.56 1.09
C MET A 821 6.60 -36.68 0.49
N SER A 822 6.86 -35.81 -0.50
CA SER A 822 8.16 -35.60 -1.11
C SER A 822 8.46 -34.11 -1.19
N LEU A 823 9.73 -33.75 -1.37
CA LEU A 823 10.14 -32.35 -1.51
C LEU A 823 9.42 -31.64 -2.69
N PRO A 824 9.29 -32.25 -3.88
CA PRO A 824 8.44 -31.71 -4.96
C PRO A 824 6.97 -31.53 -4.57
N LEU A 825 6.40 -32.45 -3.80
CA LEU A 825 5.01 -32.30 -3.35
C LEU A 825 4.87 -31.15 -2.34
N LEU A 826 5.85 -30.96 -1.47
CA LEU A 826 5.89 -29.85 -0.51
C LEU A 826 5.98 -28.49 -1.21
N SER A 827 6.78 -28.38 -2.29
CA SER A 827 6.82 -27.15 -3.09
C SER A 827 5.48 -26.87 -3.76
N GLN A 828 4.83 -27.90 -4.32
CA GLN A 828 3.51 -27.78 -4.91
C GLN A 828 2.43 -27.42 -3.88
N LEU A 829 2.51 -27.93 -2.65
CA LEU A 829 1.62 -27.53 -1.56
C LEU A 829 1.82 -26.07 -1.16
N SER A 830 3.06 -25.60 -1.13
CA SER A 830 3.38 -24.24 -0.69
C SER A 830 2.74 -23.14 -1.54
N VAL A 831 2.38 -23.43 -2.80
CA VAL A 831 1.70 -22.46 -3.67
C VAL A 831 0.18 -22.39 -3.44
N SER A 832 -0.40 -23.38 -2.76
CA SER A 832 -1.82 -23.40 -2.36
C SER A 832 -2.04 -22.87 -0.95
N LEU A 833 -1.04 -23.07 -0.09
CA LEU A 833 -1.12 -22.73 1.33
C LEU A 833 -0.95 -21.22 1.56
N PRO A 834 -1.36 -20.70 2.72
CA PRO A 834 -1.16 -19.31 3.08
C PRO A 834 0.31 -18.87 2.96
N GLN A 835 0.53 -17.60 2.59
CA GLN A 835 1.88 -17.06 2.32
C GLN A 835 2.86 -17.21 3.51
N ASP A 836 2.32 -17.24 4.72
CA ASP A 836 3.03 -17.36 5.98
C ASP A 836 3.13 -18.80 6.50
N PHE A 837 2.64 -19.78 5.73
CA PHE A 837 2.72 -21.19 6.07
C PHE A 837 4.18 -21.62 6.25
N PRO A 838 4.56 -22.16 7.43
CA PRO A 838 5.92 -22.59 7.68
C PRO A 838 6.17 -23.91 6.96
N ILE A 839 6.93 -23.87 5.88
CA ILE A 839 7.38 -25.08 5.14
C ILE A 839 8.47 -25.82 5.95
N GLU A 840 9.04 -25.18 6.96
CA GLU A 840 10.16 -25.69 7.75
C GLU A 840 9.75 -26.87 8.65
N ARG A 841 10.48 -27.99 8.52
CA ARG A 841 10.44 -29.19 9.39
C ARG A 841 9.04 -29.79 9.60
N PRO A 842 8.40 -30.33 8.55
CA PRO A 842 7.22 -31.16 8.73
C PRO A 842 7.56 -32.39 9.59
N GLU A 843 6.80 -32.60 10.64
CA GLU A 843 6.84 -33.82 11.45
C GLU A 843 5.74 -34.77 10.95
N ILE A 844 6.10 -36.01 10.62
CA ILE A 844 5.14 -37.03 10.17
C ILE A 844 4.51 -37.67 11.42
N LEU A 845 3.22 -37.44 11.65
CA LEU A 845 2.47 -38.05 12.74
C LEU A 845 1.90 -39.41 12.38
N LEU A 846 1.50 -39.56 11.12
CA LEU A 846 0.95 -40.78 10.56
C LEU A 846 1.46 -40.94 9.14
N SER A 847 1.85 -42.16 8.78
CA SER A 847 2.17 -42.56 7.41
C SER A 847 1.86 -44.04 7.26
N SER A 848 0.81 -44.36 6.51
CA SER A 848 0.29 -45.72 6.35
C SER A 848 -0.13 -45.99 4.90
N GLN A 849 0.00 -47.24 4.46
CA GLN A 849 -0.57 -47.71 3.18
C GLN A 849 -2.05 -48.08 3.30
N GLU A 850 -2.52 -48.32 4.53
CA GLU A 850 -3.90 -48.68 4.85
C GLU A 850 -4.59 -47.55 5.64
N VAL A 851 -5.90 -47.41 5.46
CA VAL A 851 -6.70 -46.39 6.13
C VAL A 851 -7.07 -46.87 7.54
N ASP A 852 -6.31 -46.46 8.56
CA ASP A 852 -6.69 -46.58 9.97
C ASP A 852 -7.35 -45.28 10.44
N LEU A 853 -8.69 -45.27 10.44
CA LEU A 853 -9.46 -44.08 10.80
C LEU A 853 -9.30 -43.69 12.27
N LYS A 854 -9.03 -44.65 13.15
CA LYS A 854 -8.83 -44.38 14.58
C LYS A 854 -7.54 -43.61 14.80
N CYS A 855 -6.43 -44.07 14.20
CA CYS A 855 -5.15 -43.37 14.25
C CYS A 855 -5.21 -42.02 13.53
N LEU A 856 -5.90 -41.96 12.39
CA LEU A 856 -6.09 -40.72 11.63
C LEU A 856 -6.84 -39.66 12.45
N LYS A 857 -8.00 -40.01 13.03
CA LYS A 857 -8.77 -39.09 13.88
C LYS A 857 -7.99 -38.65 15.11
N GLY A 858 -7.25 -39.57 15.75
CA GLY A 858 -6.36 -39.25 16.86
C GLY A 858 -5.29 -38.20 16.50
N SER A 859 -4.63 -38.39 15.35
CA SER A 859 -3.61 -37.46 14.84
C SER A 859 -4.16 -36.08 14.47
N LEU A 860 -5.39 -36.01 13.95
CA LEU A 860 -6.04 -34.75 13.60
C LEU A 860 -6.65 -34.02 14.81
N SER A 861 -6.99 -34.73 15.89
CA SER A 861 -7.61 -34.14 17.10
C SER A 861 -6.65 -33.29 17.93
N ALA A 862 -5.33 -33.46 17.78
CA ALA A 862 -4.32 -32.70 18.52
C ALA A 862 -3.93 -31.40 17.79
N ILE A 863 -4.68 -30.31 18.01
CA ILE A 863 -4.58 -29.09 17.17
C ILE A 863 -3.72 -27.95 17.79
N THR A 864 -2.74 -28.30 18.63
CA THR A 864 -1.75 -27.31 19.10
C THR A 864 -0.83 -26.80 18.00
N LYS A 865 -0.78 -27.51 16.87
CA LYS A 865 0.04 -27.23 15.67
C LYS A 865 -0.86 -27.27 14.43
N ALA A 866 -0.41 -26.66 13.34
CA ALA A 866 -1.10 -26.80 12.05
C ALA A 866 -0.89 -28.22 11.50
N ARG A 867 -1.88 -28.74 10.77
CA ARG A 867 -1.86 -30.10 10.21
C ARG A 867 -2.10 -30.11 8.72
N ILE A 868 -1.52 -31.08 8.02
CA ILE A 868 -1.91 -31.43 6.66
C ILE A 868 -2.21 -32.93 6.62
N LEU A 869 -3.42 -33.29 6.21
CA LEU A 869 -3.75 -34.65 5.79
C LEU A 869 -3.40 -34.77 4.31
N LEU A 870 -2.67 -35.82 3.92
CA LEU A 870 -2.49 -36.23 2.52
C LEU A 870 -3.05 -37.62 2.31
N VAL A 871 -3.69 -37.82 1.15
CA VAL A 871 -4.24 -39.11 0.74
C VAL A 871 -3.82 -39.35 -0.71
N SER A 872 -3.18 -40.49 -0.97
CA SER A 872 -2.89 -40.97 -2.31
C SER A 872 -3.79 -42.13 -2.67
N GLY A 873 -4.09 -42.27 -3.95
CA GLY A 873 -4.84 -43.41 -4.45
C GLY A 873 -4.91 -43.43 -5.97
N LYS A 874 -5.75 -44.33 -6.49
CA LYS A 874 -5.98 -44.48 -7.93
C LYS A 874 -7.46 -44.31 -8.28
N ALA A 875 -7.73 -43.43 -9.23
CA ALA A 875 -9.02 -43.33 -9.91
C ALA A 875 -8.91 -44.03 -11.26
N GLY A 876 -9.36 -45.28 -11.32
CA GLY A 876 -9.06 -46.17 -12.44
C GLY A 876 -7.55 -46.42 -12.52
N GLN A 877 -6.91 -46.00 -13.62
CA GLN A 877 -5.47 -46.14 -13.84
C GLN A 877 -4.65 -44.89 -13.49
N LYS A 878 -5.31 -43.78 -13.15
CA LYS A 878 -4.63 -42.50 -12.88
C LYS A 878 -4.38 -42.35 -11.38
N ALA A 879 -3.13 -42.07 -11.02
CA ALA A 879 -2.80 -41.68 -9.66
C ALA A 879 -3.44 -40.33 -9.33
N ALA A 880 -3.94 -40.19 -8.11
CA ALA A 880 -4.46 -38.94 -7.58
C ALA A 880 -3.95 -38.72 -6.16
N ILE A 881 -3.74 -37.46 -5.81
CA ILE A 881 -3.29 -37.06 -4.49
C ILE A 881 -4.17 -35.91 -4.03
N PHE A 882 -4.76 -36.06 -2.85
CA PHE A 882 -5.57 -35.05 -2.19
C PHE A 882 -4.89 -34.63 -0.89
N GLY A 883 -5.15 -33.39 -0.49
CA GLY A 883 -4.71 -32.87 0.79
C GLY A 883 -5.76 -32.00 1.46
N ALA A 884 -5.72 -31.93 2.78
CA ALA A 884 -6.52 -31.02 3.58
C ALA A 884 -5.63 -30.34 4.62
N TYR A 885 -5.61 -29.02 4.62
CA TYR A 885 -4.88 -28.18 5.55
C TYR A 885 -5.78 -27.75 6.71
N PHE A 886 -5.29 -27.93 7.94
CA PHE A 886 -5.96 -27.55 9.18
C PHE A 886 -5.10 -26.51 9.90
N PRO A 887 -5.57 -25.25 10.02
CA PRO A 887 -4.84 -24.21 10.72
C PRO A 887 -4.62 -24.53 12.19
N LYS A 888 -3.57 -23.97 12.78
CA LYS A 888 -3.28 -24.06 14.21
C LYS A 888 -4.47 -23.55 15.03
N GLY A 889 -4.86 -24.31 16.06
CA GLY A 889 -6.00 -23.97 16.92
C GLY A 889 -7.39 -24.25 16.33
N SER A 890 -7.50 -24.83 15.14
CA SER A 890 -8.79 -25.22 14.56
C SER A 890 -9.33 -26.51 15.20
N SER A 891 -10.50 -26.46 15.82
CA SER A 891 -11.25 -27.65 16.27
C SER A 891 -12.06 -28.27 15.12
N PRO A 892 -12.46 -29.56 15.19
CA PRO A 892 -13.34 -30.18 14.20
C PRO A 892 -14.57 -29.32 13.86
N ASP A 893 -15.18 -28.69 14.86
CA ASP A 893 -16.34 -27.80 14.71
C ASP A 893 -16.04 -26.51 13.93
N THR A 894 -14.76 -26.14 13.80
CA THR A 894 -14.30 -24.92 13.14
C THR A 894 -13.59 -25.16 11.80
N TRP A 895 -13.33 -26.42 11.43
CA TRP A 895 -12.58 -26.73 10.20
C TRP A 895 -13.22 -26.16 8.94
N ASN A 896 -14.55 -26.15 8.88
CA ASN A 896 -15.28 -25.63 7.74
C ASN A 896 -14.97 -24.16 7.41
N LYS A 897 -14.45 -23.37 8.37
CA LYS A 897 -14.25 -21.92 8.20
C LYS A 897 -12.84 -21.50 7.76
N SER A 898 -11.83 -22.34 7.93
CA SER A 898 -10.43 -21.91 7.74
C SER A 898 -9.52 -22.95 7.11
N CYS A 899 -10.04 -24.13 6.81
CA CYS A 899 -9.32 -25.17 6.12
C CYS A 899 -9.26 -24.94 4.61
N VAL A 900 -8.24 -25.52 4.00
CA VAL A 900 -8.02 -25.53 2.54
C VAL A 900 -7.94 -26.97 2.10
N VAL A 901 -8.70 -27.35 1.08
CA VAL A 901 -8.54 -28.65 0.41
C VAL A 901 -7.77 -28.46 -0.87
N VAL A 902 -6.86 -29.37 -1.15
CA VAL A 902 -6.09 -29.38 -2.38
C VAL A 902 -6.22 -30.71 -3.08
N GLN A 903 -6.33 -30.68 -4.39
CA GLN A 903 -5.99 -31.78 -5.27
C GLN A 903 -4.62 -31.47 -5.86
N LEU A 904 -3.63 -32.35 -5.66
CA LEU A 904 -2.26 -32.15 -6.13
C LEU A 904 -1.97 -32.90 -7.42
N ALA A 905 -2.73 -33.97 -7.70
CA ALA A 905 -2.62 -34.77 -8.91
C ALA A 905 -4.00 -35.35 -9.33
N PRO A 906 -4.24 -35.56 -10.64
CA PRO A 906 -3.35 -35.25 -11.76
C PRO A 906 -3.36 -33.78 -12.19
N VAL A 907 -4.38 -33.02 -11.78
CA VAL A 907 -4.50 -31.57 -12.03
C VAL A 907 -4.57 -30.87 -10.70
N HIS A 908 -3.80 -29.80 -10.54
CA HIS A 908 -3.78 -29.06 -9.30
C HIS A 908 -5.06 -28.24 -9.09
N ARG A 909 -5.70 -28.35 -7.94
CA ARG A 909 -6.88 -27.54 -7.57
C ARG A 909 -6.83 -27.21 -6.09
N THR A 910 -7.24 -26.00 -5.72
CA THR A 910 -7.35 -25.56 -4.33
C THR A 910 -8.78 -25.09 -4.10
N PHE A 911 -9.38 -25.60 -3.04
CA PHE A 911 -10.75 -25.32 -2.65
C PHE A 911 -10.73 -24.60 -1.32
N HIS A 912 -11.33 -23.41 -1.33
CA HIS A 912 -11.44 -22.54 -0.18
C HIS A 912 -12.90 -22.44 0.24
N HIS A 913 -13.16 -22.17 1.51
CA HIS A 913 -14.50 -21.88 1.98
C HIS A 913 -15.03 -20.59 1.35
N SER A 914 -16.11 -20.67 0.55
CA SER A 914 -16.95 -19.52 0.21
C SER A 914 -17.83 -19.24 1.42
N GLY A 915 -17.77 -18.03 1.99
CA GLY A 915 -18.34 -17.70 3.31
C GLY A 915 -19.85 -17.92 3.50
N ASP A 916 -20.58 -18.41 2.50
CA ASP A 916 -21.97 -18.80 2.58
C ASP A 916 -22.09 -20.22 3.15
N VAL A 917 -22.07 -20.30 4.48
CA VAL A 917 -22.25 -21.56 5.21
C VAL A 917 -23.66 -22.10 4.91
N VAL A 918 -23.75 -23.19 4.15
CA VAL A 918 -24.94 -24.06 4.21
C VAL A 918 -24.88 -24.79 5.55
N PRO A 919 -25.78 -24.53 6.52
CA PRO A 919 -25.62 -24.95 7.92
C PRO A 919 -25.63 -26.47 8.16
N ASN A 920 -25.91 -27.30 7.16
CA ASN A 920 -26.32 -28.69 7.37
C ASN A 920 -25.25 -29.75 7.07
N LYS A 921 -23.98 -29.37 6.88
CA LYS A 921 -22.88 -30.33 6.66
C LYS A 921 -21.77 -30.14 7.68
N GLU A 922 -22.07 -30.45 8.95
CA GLU A 922 -21.02 -30.60 9.96
C GLU A 922 -20.10 -31.79 9.61
N PRO A 923 -18.79 -31.68 9.86
CA PRO A 923 -17.87 -32.80 9.65
C PRO A 923 -18.25 -33.96 10.58
N ASP A 924 -18.53 -35.13 10.01
CA ASP A 924 -18.89 -36.32 10.78
C ASP A 924 -17.63 -36.96 11.37
N PHE A 925 -17.29 -36.52 12.59
CA PHE A 925 -16.25 -37.13 13.41
C PHE A 925 -16.75 -38.31 14.23
N GLY A 926 -18.06 -38.47 14.38
CA GLY A 926 -18.68 -39.45 15.27
C GLY A 926 -18.64 -40.87 14.75
N ASP A 927 -18.74 -41.08 13.43
CA ASP A 927 -18.74 -42.41 12.83
C ASP A 927 -17.35 -43.08 12.89
N SER A 928 -17.19 -44.18 13.62
CA SER A 928 -15.90 -44.89 13.71
C SER A 928 -15.38 -45.42 12.37
N SER A 929 -16.26 -45.64 11.39
CA SER A 929 -15.96 -46.26 10.09
C SER A 929 -15.77 -45.26 8.95
N ARG A 930 -15.96 -43.96 9.23
CA ARG A 930 -15.93 -42.90 8.23
C ARG A 930 -15.33 -41.61 8.76
N LEU A 931 -14.61 -40.90 7.89
CA LEU A 931 -14.19 -39.52 8.08
C LEU A 931 -14.69 -38.69 6.91
N ALA A 932 -15.66 -37.81 7.16
CA ALA A 932 -16.16 -36.88 6.15
C ALA A 932 -15.70 -35.46 6.45
N LEU A 933 -14.98 -34.85 5.51
CA LEU A 933 -14.52 -33.48 5.55
C LEU A 933 -15.20 -32.69 4.44
N ALA A 934 -16.10 -31.75 4.80
CA ALA A 934 -16.84 -30.95 3.84
C ALA A 934 -16.33 -29.49 3.84
N PHE A 935 -15.90 -29.00 2.69
CA PHE A 935 -15.33 -27.67 2.50
C PHE A 935 -15.87 -27.02 1.23
N ALA A 936 -16.81 -26.08 1.41
CA ALA A 936 -17.51 -25.43 0.29
C ALA A 936 -18.02 -26.45 -0.74
N ASP A 937 -17.48 -26.42 -1.95
CA ASP A 937 -17.90 -27.25 -3.08
C ASP A 937 -17.23 -28.64 -3.08
N VAL A 938 -16.37 -28.95 -2.10
CA VAL A 938 -15.68 -30.23 -2.01
C VAL A 938 -16.03 -31.00 -0.74
N THR A 939 -16.44 -32.25 -0.90
CA THR A 939 -16.53 -33.20 0.23
C THR A 939 -15.54 -34.32 0.01
N LEU A 940 -14.61 -34.49 0.95
CA LEU A 940 -13.69 -35.63 1.03
C LEU A 940 -14.25 -36.64 2.02
N VAL A 941 -14.57 -37.84 1.55
CA VAL A 941 -15.06 -38.93 2.41
C VAL A 941 -14.06 -40.07 2.40
N LEU A 942 -13.36 -40.26 3.51
CA LEU A 942 -12.51 -41.43 3.75
C LEU A 942 -13.33 -42.50 4.47
N SER A 943 -13.39 -43.71 3.92
CA SER A 943 -14.08 -44.84 4.54
C SER A 943 -13.14 -46.03 4.69
N GLU A 944 -13.29 -46.75 5.80
CA GLU A 944 -12.58 -48.01 6.03
C GLU A 944 -13.33 -49.13 5.27
N GLY A 945 -12.67 -49.75 4.29
CA GLY A 945 -13.29 -50.74 3.40
C GLY A 945 -12.23 -51.52 2.60
N PHE A 946 -12.55 -52.77 2.25
CA PHE A 946 -11.71 -53.79 1.60
C PHE A 946 -10.23 -53.43 1.39
N ALA A 947 -9.36 -53.93 2.27
CA ALA A 947 -7.88 -53.93 2.24
C ALA A 947 -7.14 -52.58 2.05
N LYS A 948 -7.78 -51.51 1.57
CA LYS A 948 -7.10 -50.28 1.11
C LYS A 948 -7.87 -48.98 1.35
N GLY A 949 -9.15 -49.02 1.73
CA GLY A 949 -9.98 -47.84 1.95
C GLY A 949 -10.42 -47.13 0.67
N SER A 950 -11.44 -46.28 0.76
CA SER A 950 -11.92 -45.46 -0.36
C SER A 950 -12.00 -43.98 -0.01
N LEU A 951 -11.68 -43.13 -0.99
CA LEU A 951 -11.89 -41.68 -0.92
C LEU A 951 -12.89 -41.27 -2.00
N ILE A 952 -13.98 -40.62 -1.59
CA ILE A 952 -14.91 -39.95 -2.52
C ILE A 952 -14.67 -38.45 -2.42
N ALA A 953 -14.23 -37.82 -3.51
CA ALA A 953 -14.16 -36.37 -3.67
C ALA A 953 -15.34 -35.92 -4.53
N GLN A 954 -16.32 -35.22 -3.95
CA GLN A 954 -17.45 -34.64 -4.67
C GLN A 954 -17.17 -33.18 -4.96
N PHE A 955 -17.22 -32.74 -6.22
CA PHE A 955 -17.15 -31.33 -6.61
C PHE A 955 -18.56 -30.77 -6.82
N GLY A 956 -18.76 -29.46 -6.64
CA GLY A 956 -20.08 -28.79 -6.66
C GLY A 956 -20.92 -29.00 -7.93
N ASP A 957 -20.32 -29.47 -9.02
CA ASP A 957 -20.98 -29.87 -10.26
C ASP A 957 -21.54 -31.30 -10.26
N SER A 958 -21.59 -31.96 -9.09
CA SER A 958 -21.99 -33.36 -8.90
C SER A 958 -21.02 -34.41 -9.46
N THR A 959 -19.82 -34.02 -9.90
CA THR A 959 -18.80 -35.00 -10.30
C THR A 959 -18.12 -35.57 -9.06
N GLY A 960 -18.38 -36.85 -8.79
CA GLY A 960 -17.70 -37.61 -7.74
C GLY A 960 -16.52 -38.40 -8.32
N GLN A 961 -15.35 -38.31 -7.69
CA GLN A 961 -14.23 -39.19 -7.98
C GLN A 961 -14.06 -40.18 -6.82
N GLU A 962 -14.28 -41.47 -7.10
CA GLU A 962 -13.96 -42.55 -6.16
C GLU A 962 -12.51 -43.03 -6.41
N LEU A 963 -11.78 -43.18 -5.32
CA LEU A 963 -10.37 -43.53 -5.30
C LEU A 963 -10.15 -44.74 -4.42
N VAL A 964 -9.41 -45.72 -4.94
CA VAL A 964 -8.84 -46.77 -4.09
C VAL A 964 -7.60 -46.18 -3.43
N VAL A 965 -7.68 -45.97 -2.12
CA VAL A 965 -6.60 -45.33 -1.36
C VAL A 965 -5.40 -46.28 -1.27
N ASP A 966 -4.19 -45.77 -1.45
CA ASP A 966 -2.96 -46.57 -1.31
C ASP A 966 -1.90 -45.91 -0.41
N GLY A 967 -2.23 -44.76 0.16
CA GLY A 967 -1.43 -44.07 1.14
C GLY A 967 -2.23 -43.01 1.89
N VAL A 968 -1.97 -42.86 3.18
CA VAL A 968 -2.46 -41.78 4.03
C VAL A 968 -1.34 -41.24 4.90
N GLU A 969 -1.21 -39.92 4.95
CA GLU A 969 -0.24 -39.24 5.81
C GLU A 969 -0.86 -38.07 6.58
N VAL A 970 -0.40 -37.85 7.81
CA VAL A 970 -0.71 -36.65 8.59
C VAL A 970 0.59 -35.98 8.98
N LEU A 971 0.72 -34.72 8.60
CA LEU A 971 1.89 -33.89 8.86
C LEU A 971 1.57 -32.85 9.93
N SER A 972 2.60 -32.50 10.69
CA SER A 972 2.64 -31.58 11.81
C SER A 972 3.61 -30.44 11.52
N PHE A 973 3.18 -29.20 11.72
CA PHE A 973 4.05 -28.04 11.53
C PHE A 973 4.15 -27.22 12.83
N GLU A 974 5.36 -27.13 13.38
CA GLU A 974 5.63 -26.42 14.65
C GLU A 974 5.66 -24.90 14.52
N GLY A 975 5.90 -24.38 13.32
CA GLY A 975 6.08 -22.95 13.10
C GLY A 975 4.85 -22.13 13.50
N SER A 976 5.07 -21.06 14.26
CA SER A 976 4.21 -19.88 14.14
C SER A 976 4.39 -19.35 12.72
N PHE A 977 3.29 -19.02 12.05
CA PHE A 977 3.28 -18.33 10.76
C PHE A 977 4.43 -17.31 10.69
N VAL A 978 5.47 -17.60 9.91
CA VAL A 978 6.61 -16.70 9.79
C VAL A 978 6.12 -15.58 8.89
N ARG A 979 5.60 -14.51 9.50
CA ARG A 979 5.38 -13.27 8.77
C ARG A 979 6.74 -12.78 8.30
N VAL A 980 7.03 -13.08 7.03
CA VAL A 980 8.09 -12.44 6.28
C VAL A 980 7.67 -10.97 6.16
N ASN A 981 8.12 -10.12 7.08
CA ASN A 981 7.82 -8.69 7.09
C ASN A 981 8.47 -8.05 5.85
N THR A 982 7.79 -8.07 4.70
CA THR A 982 8.27 -7.47 3.45
C THR A 982 8.14 -5.95 3.55
N PHE A 983 9.22 -5.20 3.74
CA PHE A 983 9.26 -3.75 4.00
C PHE A 983 8.77 -3.31 5.39
N GLU A 984 9.74 -3.23 6.31
CA GLU A 984 9.78 -2.26 7.42
C GLU A 984 10.52 -0.97 7.01
#